data_AF-A0A4V6N6U6-F1
#
_entry.id   AF-A0A4V6N6U6-F1
#
_cell.length_a   1.000
_cell.length_b   1.000
_cell.length_c   1.000
_cell.angle_alpha   90.00
_cell.angle_beta   90.00
_cell.angle_gamma   90.00
#
_symmetry.space_group_name_H-M   'P 1'
#
loop_
_entity.id
_entity.type
_entity.pdbx_description
1 polymer ?
#
loop_
_entity_poly.entity_id
_entity_poly.type
_entity_poly.pdbx_seq_one_letter_code
_entity_poly.pdbx_strand_id
1 'polypeptide(L)'
;MGIRFRALLPLPIVFILASCGSGDLDAGRSAELYRQAHEHSRKGEYRQALEAYSRGLEGADLSAPTPGVVGALDEKRRLEGLVGSYADAFATADRLLALPEGSLEDSLRTGIVLDRSRWLGELGRFDEAAEELGALADPSSGMLLLEASLALRAGLDDRAESIYRELAERGSDALMQMRGWSGLMQCRASRPGATDEALEPMARRVVALSGRVMSMKGRPVERLQALRHGAAALQLTLKHRRDASFLLFRALSIANGEGGPFLREVLRLESNAAIVRKVDPFRESASYFEMKNMPYGRAMALFMLSQSDGADAAERTHALEDGFAAARDAAPPWPRRWMRELEAGSLLRLNGLLLEQSRIFELFDALQQSSMLNLSRSLIRRADRFRAEGASADTVAATVRSLLQDMGGLRQRKAEMLAEASGEERRRAADRSLNMKHGQLLELLSGLRTSCPVASEALSLNPVTLRTVQHALRDDEAVLAPVFSDSAAALLVIGRRSVQVARAREPFVGRHSAASLPSRLHRELASAVSADEMHGGEWEWFVSSMGRPAAEALKSYRQVIIVSDMMLPLHLVKGVGDPSSERRVSYLHSFRELVILRSNSVLPPGSSEISFYDAPDPDGPAAHKMFSPRDRVFITWKPFSEEDLEGMKREIGEAMQETVSGSVALQALRRSDPGKWSAVSAYGVQ
;
A
#
# COMPACT_ATOMS: atom_id res chain seq x y z
N MET A 1 -51.94 39.09 13.77
CA MET A 1 -53.30 38.66 14.15
C MET A 1 -53.19 37.22 14.63
N GLY A 2 -53.43 36.95 15.94
CA GLY A 2 -53.77 35.62 16.45
C GLY A 2 -52.66 34.62 16.88
N ILE A 3 -52.07 34.82 18.07
CA ILE A 3 -51.89 33.87 19.21
C ILE A 3 -51.38 32.43 18.88
N ARG A 4 -50.24 31.94 19.43
CA ARG A 4 -50.14 31.29 20.77
C ARG A 4 -48.70 31.26 21.32
N PHE A 5 -48.56 31.82 22.53
CA PHE A 5 -47.52 31.49 23.51
C PHE A 5 -48.00 30.32 24.39
N ARG A 6 -47.09 29.41 24.72
CA ARG A 6 -47.00 28.55 25.94
C ARG A 6 -45.75 27.69 25.72
N ALA A 7 -44.84 27.44 26.62
CA ALA A 7 -44.49 27.88 27.96
C ALA A 7 -43.21 27.06 28.26
N LEU A 8 -42.23 27.66 28.94
CA LEU A 8 -41.02 26.96 29.38
C LEU A 8 -41.37 25.70 30.19
N LEU A 9 -40.58 24.64 30.00
CA LEU A 9 -40.36 23.61 31.00
C LEU A 9 -38.87 23.22 30.98
N PRO A 10 -38.10 23.52 32.05
CA PRO A 10 -36.74 23.05 32.21
C PRO A 10 -36.81 21.56 32.61
N LEU A 11 -36.21 20.67 31.83
CA LEU A 11 -36.07 19.29 32.25
C LEU A 11 -34.87 19.20 33.23
N PRO A 12 -35.08 18.68 34.45
CA PRO A 12 -34.10 18.72 35.51
C PRO A 12 -32.97 17.71 35.26
N ILE A 13 -31.74 18.17 35.50
CA ILE A 13 -30.59 17.33 35.81
C ILE A 13 -30.92 16.63 37.12
N VAL A 14 -31.29 15.35 37.03
CA VAL A 14 -31.45 14.46 38.18
C VAL A 14 -30.17 13.64 38.29
N PHE A 15 -29.20 14.19 39.05
CA PHE A 15 -28.16 13.39 39.68
C PHE A 15 -28.82 12.59 40.81
N ILE A 16 -29.03 11.29 40.61
CA ILE A 16 -29.26 10.36 41.73
C ILE A 16 -27.95 9.62 41.97
N LEU A 17 -27.19 10.14 42.93
CA LEU A 17 -26.26 9.34 43.71
C LEU A 17 -27.10 8.45 44.63
N ALA A 18 -27.29 7.20 44.22
CA ALA A 18 -27.77 6.13 45.10
C ALA A 18 -26.78 4.97 44.99
N SER A 19 -25.68 5.08 45.73
CA SER A 19 -24.90 3.93 46.16
C SER A 19 -25.62 3.33 47.37
N CYS A 20 -26.16 2.12 47.20
CA CYS A 20 -26.17 1.00 48.15
C CYS A 20 -27.20 -0.05 47.71
N GLY A 21 -26.70 -1.21 47.23
CA GLY A 21 -27.45 -2.47 47.21
C GLY A 21 -28.11 -2.89 45.89
N SER A 22 -27.33 -3.18 44.85
CA SER A 22 -27.83 -3.87 43.63
C SER A 22 -26.81 -4.81 42.98
N GLY A 23 -25.85 -5.35 43.74
CA GLY A 23 -24.76 -6.16 43.19
C GLY A 23 -25.20 -7.42 42.44
N ASP A 24 -26.29 -8.08 42.85
CA ASP A 24 -26.71 -9.36 42.25
C ASP A 24 -27.63 -9.22 41.02
N LEU A 25 -28.42 -8.15 40.91
CA LEU A 25 -29.36 -7.95 39.78
C LEU A 25 -28.66 -7.40 38.53
N ASP A 26 -27.68 -6.51 38.69
CA ASP A 26 -26.88 -6.00 37.57
C ASP A 26 -25.84 -7.03 37.09
N ALA A 27 -25.23 -7.81 37.98
CA ALA A 27 -24.31 -8.88 37.60
C ALA A 27 -24.98 -9.96 36.73
N GLY A 28 -26.23 -10.34 37.05
CA GLY A 28 -27.01 -11.28 36.24
C GLY A 28 -27.34 -10.74 34.83
N ARG A 29 -27.51 -9.43 34.70
CA ARG A 29 -27.78 -8.76 33.42
C ARG A 29 -26.53 -8.67 32.54
N SER A 30 -25.37 -8.34 33.11
CA SER A 30 -24.10 -8.31 32.36
C SER A 30 -23.67 -9.70 31.88
N ALA A 31 -23.81 -10.74 32.71
CA ALA A 31 -23.49 -12.11 32.30
C ALA A 31 -24.36 -12.61 31.12
N GLU A 32 -25.65 -12.26 31.13
CA GLU A 32 -26.56 -12.57 30.04
C GLU A 32 -26.19 -11.82 28.74
N LEU A 33 -25.78 -10.55 28.84
CA LEU A 33 -25.30 -9.77 27.69
C LEU A 33 -24.02 -10.37 27.08
N TYR A 34 -23.07 -10.85 27.90
CA TYR A 34 -21.88 -11.54 27.40
C TYR A 34 -22.24 -12.85 26.69
N ARG A 35 -23.21 -13.60 27.21
CA ARG A 35 -23.71 -14.83 26.59
C ARG A 35 -24.35 -14.54 25.23
N GLN A 36 -25.20 -13.52 25.14
CA GLN A 36 -25.81 -13.07 23.89
C GLN A 36 -24.75 -12.60 22.89
N ALA A 37 -23.75 -11.85 23.36
CA ALA A 37 -22.63 -11.40 22.52
C ALA A 37 -21.86 -12.58 21.92
N HIS A 38 -21.59 -13.61 22.72
CA HIS A 38 -20.95 -14.84 22.24
C HIS A 38 -21.81 -15.59 21.19
N GLU A 39 -23.12 -15.66 21.39
CA GLU A 39 -24.03 -16.26 20.40
C GLU A 39 -24.04 -15.49 19.06
N HIS A 40 -24.12 -14.16 19.12
CA HIS A 40 -24.03 -13.30 17.93
C HIS A 40 -22.68 -13.48 17.23
N SER A 41 -21.58 -13.52 17.98
CA SER A 41 -20.23 -13.78 17.44
C SER A 41 -20.17 -15.10 16.66
N ARG A 42 -20.72 -16.19 17.22
CA ARG A 42 -20.77 -17.51 16.56
C ARG A 42 -21.61 -17.52 15.28
N LYS A 43 -22.64 -16.68 15.20
CA LYS A 43 -23.46 -16.49 13.99
C LYS A 43 -22.79 -15.56 12.96
N GLY A 44 -21.70 -14.89 13.31
CA GLY A 44 -21.02 -13.91 12.47
C GLY A 44 -21.69 -12.53 12.48
N GLU A 45 -22.59 -12.29 13.42
CA GLU A 45 -23.34 -11.05 13.67
C GLU A 45 -22.49 -10.10 14.54
N TYR A 46 -21.30 -9.74 14.03
CA TYR A 46 -20.26 -9.09 14.84
C TYR A 46 -20.66 -7.71 15.38
N ARG A 47 -21.50 -6.96 14.65
CA ARG A 47 -21.99 -5.66 15.13
C ARG A 47 -22.85 -5.83 16.38
N GLN A 48 -23.79 -6.77 16.36
CA GLN A 48 -24.64 -7.09 17.50
C GLN A 48 -23.81 -7.65 18.66
N ALA A 49 -22.80 -8.48 18.37
CA ALA A 49 -21.90 -9.00 19.39
C ALA A 49 -21.12 -7.88 20.09
N LEU A 50 -20.55 -6.94 19.33
CA LEU A 50 -19.81 -5.79 19.89
C LEU A 50 -20.71 -4.85 20.68
N GLU A 51 -21.94 -4.62 20.24
CA GLU A 51 -22.93 -3.84 20.97
C GLU A 51 -23.30 -4.51 22.31
N ALA A 52 -23.56 -5.81 22.29
CA ALA A 52 -23.89 -6.57 23.50
C ALA A 52 -22.71 -6.62 24.49
N TYR A 53 -21.47 -6.81 24.02
CA TYR A 53 -20.29 -6.69 24.90
C TYR A 53 -20.14 -5.29 25.48
N SER A 54 -20.29 -4.25 24.65
CA SER A 54 -20.16 -2.86 25.11
C SER A 54 -21.19 -2.55 26.20
N ARG A 55 -22.45 -2.94 26.00
CA ARG A 55 -23.52 -2.77 26.99
C ARG A 55 -23.33 -3.59 28.26
N GLY A 56 -22.81 -4.82 28.14
CA GLY A 56 -22.54 -5.66 29.32
C GLY A 56 -21.40 -5.10 30.18
N LEU A 57 -20.45 -4.40 29.55
CA LEU A 57 -19.30 -3.75 30.18
C LEU A 57 -19.62 -2.34 30.71
N GLU A 58 -20.80 -1.78 30.43
CA GLU A 58 -21.24 -0.49 30.99
C GLU A 58 -21.29 -0.58 32.52
N GLY A 59 -20.57 0.31 33.21
CA GLY A 59 -20.55 0.34 34.68
C GLY A 59 -19.70 -0.74 35.35
N ALA A 60 -18.94 -1.55 34.60
CA ALA A 60 -18.02 -2.53 35.17
C ALA A 60 -16.91 -1.84 36.00
N ASP A 61 -16.67 -2.32 37.21
CA ASP A 61 -15.58 -1.85 38.07
C ASP A 61 -14.24 -2.45 37.59
N LEU A 62 -13.40 -1.61 36.98
CA LEU A 62 -12.07 -1.99 36.48
C LEU A 62 -10.99 -1.90 37.57
N SER A 63 -11.29 -1.37 38.76
CA SER A 63 -10.37 -1.34 39.90
C SER A 63 -10.32 -2.67 40.64
N ALA A 64 -11.38 -3.49 40.53
CA ALA A 64 -11.46 -4.85 41.02
C ALA A 64 -12.14 -5.76 39.98
N PRO A 65 -11.50 -6.00 38.80
CA PRO A 65 -12.15 -6.65 37.68
C PRO A 65 -12.44 -8.13 37.97
N THR A 66 -13.68 -8.56 37.71
CA THR A 66 -14.03 -9.99 37.78
C THR A 66 -13.48 -10.74 36.56
N PRO A 67 -13.26 -12.07 36.65
CA PRO A 67 -12.84 -12.87 35.49
C PRO A 67 -13.79 -12.75 34.28
N GLY A 68 -15.09 -12.56 34.54
CA GLY A 68 -16.09 -12.34 33.48
C GLY A 68 -15.89 -11.02 32.75
N VAL A 69 -15.51 -9.94 33.45
CA VAL A 69 -15.19 -8.63 32.84
C VAL A 69 -13.91 -8.73 32.01
N VAL A 70 -12.87 -9.39 32.52
CA VAL A 70 -11.62 -9.62 31.78
C VAL A 70 -11.87 -10.42 30.51
N GLY A 71 -12.62 -11.52 30.60
CA GLY A 71 -12.98 -12.34 29.44
C GLY A 71 -13.84 -11.61 28.40
N ALA A 72 -14.78 -10.78 28.84
CA ALA A 72 -15.61 -9.97 27.95
C ALA A 72 -14.79 -8.88 27.24
N LEU A 73 -13.87 -8.21 27.94
CA LEU A 73 -12.96 -7.23 27.34
C LEU A 73 -12.04 -7.89 26.30
N ASP A 74 -11.48 -9.06 26.61
CA ASP A 74 -10.61 -9.79 25.68
C ASP A 74 -11.36 -10.23 24.42
N GLU A 75 -12.57 -10.76 24.56
CA GLU A 75 -13.38 -11.16 23.40
C GLU A 75 -13.88 -9.97 22.59
N LYS A 76 -14.29 -8.88 23.24
CA LYS A 76 -14.64 -7.61 22.57
C LYS A 76 -13.48 -7.11 21.72
N ARG A 77 -12.29 -7.01 22.32
CA ARG A 77 -11.05 -6.62 21.64
C ARG A 77 -10.75 -7.50 20.42
N ARG A 78 -10.83 -8.83 20.58
CA ARG A 78 -10.61 -9.78 19.47
C ARG A 78 -11.59 -9.55 18.32
N LEU A 79 -12.87 -9.30 18.64
CA LEU A 79 -13.90 -9.02 17.64
C LEU A 79 -13.67 -7.68 16.94
N GLU A 80 -13.29 -6.62 17.67
CA GLU A 80 -12.92 -5.32 17.11
C GLU A 80 -11.76 -5.47 16.10
N GLY A 81 -10.71 -6.20 16.49
CA GLY A 81 -9.62 -6.55 15.59
C GLY A 81 -10.09 -7.38 14.38
N LEU A 82 -10.95 -8.38 14.59
CA LEU A 82 -11.47 -9.24 13.53
C LEU A 82 -12.28 -8.46 12.47
N VAL A 83 -13.09 -7.48 12.88
CA VAL A 83 -13.85 -6.62 11.95
C VAL A 83 -13.04 -5.43 11.43
N GLY A 84 -11.79 -5.29 11.90
CA GLY A 84 -10.90 -4.20 11.51
C GLY A 84 -11.40 -2.86 12.01
N SER A 85 -11.95 -2.79 13.23
CA SER A 85 -12.11 -1.54 13.98
C SER A 85 -10.87 -1.35 14.85
N TYR A 86 -9.75 -0.99 14.22
CA TYR A 86 -8.44 -1.10 14.87
C TYR A 86 -8.28 -0.13 16.04
N ALA A 87 -8.76 1.10 15.92
CA ALA A 87 -8.71 2.09 17.00
C ALA A 87 -9.43 1.59 18.26
N ASP A 88 -10.64 1.03 18.10
CA ASP A 88 -11.40 0.44 19.21
C ASP A 88 -10.67 -0.77 19.81
N ALA A 89 -10.09 -1.62 18.95
CA ALA A 89 -9.33 -2.79 19.38
C ALA A 89 -8.10 -2.41 20.22
N PHE A 90 -7.34 -1.37 19.81
CA PHE A 90 -6.24 -0.83 20.59
C PHE A 90 -6.72 -0.23 21.91
N ALA A 91 -7.81 0.56 21.89
CA ALA A 91 -8.35 1.15 23.11
C ALA A 91 -8.83 0.09 24.13
N THR A 92 -9.49 -0.99 23.66
CA THR A 92 -9.88 -2.10 24.53
C THR A 92 -8.64 -2.90 25.02
N ALA A 93 -7.61 -3.04 24.19
CA ALA A 93 -6.33 -3.65 24.59
C ALA A 93 -5.62 -2.84 25.69
N ASP A 94 -5.55 -1.51 25.55
CA ASP A 94 -4.92 -0.62 26.52
C ASP A 94 -5.67 -0.68 27.86
N ARG A 95 -7.00 -0.71 27.82
CA ARG A 95 -7.83 -0.90 29.03
C ARG A 95 -7.53 -2.22 29.75
N LEU A 96 -7.34 -3.31 29.01
CA LEU A 96 -6.94 -4.61 29.59
C LEU A 96 -5.56 -4.52 30.23
N LEU A 97 -4.58 -3.97 29.51
CA LEU A 97 -3.19 -3.89 29.99
C LEU A 97 -3.03 -2.93 31.18
N ALA A 98 -3.93 -1.96 31.33
CA ALA A 98 -3.98 -1.03 32.47
C ALA A 98 -4.68 -1.58 33.72
N LEU A 99 -5.22 -2.81 33.70
CA LEU A 99 -5.83 -3.43 34.87
C LEU A 99 -4.81 -3.64 36.00
N PRO A 100 -5.24 -3.70 37.27
CA PRO A 100 -4.35 -3.92 38.41
C PRO A 100 -3.47 -5.16 38.25
N GLU A 101 -2.27 -5.10 38.81
CA GLU A 101 -1.33 -6.22 38.79
C GLU A 101 -1.97 -7.51 39.34
N GLY A 102 -1.73 -8.64 38.67
CA GLY A 102 -2.35 -9.93 39.00
C GLY A 102 -3.75 -10.15 38.39
N SER A 103 -4.36 -9.15 37.73
CA SER A 103 -5.68 -9.31 37.08
C SER A 103 -5.62 -10.04 35.73
N LEU A 104 -4.44 -10.10 35.09
CA LEU A 104 -4.21 -10.76 33.81
C LEU A 104 -3.18 -11.87 33.97
N GLU A 105 -3.48 -13.04 33.39
CA GLU A 105 -2.47 -14.08 33.18
C GLU A 105 -1.42 -13.62 32.15
N ASP A 106 -0.16 -14.05 32.32
CA ASP A 106 0.93 -13.71 31.39
C ASP A 106 0.68 -14.23 29.97
N SER A 107 -0.01 -15.36 29.85
CA SER A 107 -0.46 -15.95 28.58
C SER A 107 -1.39 -15.00 27.82
N LEU A 108 -2.36 -14.40 28.52
CA LEU A 108 -3.31 -13.43 27.98
C LEU A 108 -2.60 -12.12 27.66
N ARG A 109 -1.73 -11.61 28.54
CA ARG A 109 -0.92 -10.41 28.28
C ARG A 109 -0.09 -10.58 27.00
N THR A 110 0.57 -11.71 26.86
CA THR A 110 1.36 -12.04 25.65
C THR A 110 0.46 -12.14 24.41
N GLY A 111 -0.74 -12.74 24.54
CA GLY A 111 -1.73 -12.80 23.47
C GLY A 111 -2.21 -11.42 23.01
N ILE A 112 -2.42 -10.50 23.94
CA ILE A 112 -2.81 -9.10 23.64
C ILE A 112 -1.70 -8.42 22.84
N VAL A 113 -0.44 -8.50 23.28
CA VAL A 113 0.71 -7.92 22.58
C VAL A 113 0.87 -8.50 21.16
N LEU A 114 0.72 -9.82 21.02
CA LEU A 114 0.78 -10.48 19.72
C LEU A 114 -0.30 -9.98 18.75
N ASP A 115 -1.53 -9.81 19.22
CA ASP A 115 -2.62 -9.29 18.40
C ASP A 115 -2.41 -7.81 18.04
N ARG A 116 -1.94 -6.98 18.99
CA ARG A 116 -1.57 -5.58 18.74
C ARG A 116 -0.52 -5.47 17.65
N SER A 117 0.57 -6.23 17.76
CA SER A 117 1.63 -6.28 16.74
C SER A 117 1.10 -6.66 15.36
N ARG A 118 0.19 -7.65 15.28
CA ARG A 118 -0.46 -8.02 14.02
C ARG A 118 -1.29 -6.88 13.43
N TRP A 119 -2.08 -6.19 14.23
CA TRP A 119 -2.89 -5.05 13.75
C TRP A 119 -2.01 -3.87 13.30
N LEU A 120 -0.93 -3.57 14.03
CA LEU A 120 0.05 -2.58 13.61
C LEU A 120 0.68 -2.95 12.26
N GLY A 121 1.03 -4.23 12.07
CA GLY A 121 1.50 -4.74 10.79
C GLY A 121 0.46 -4.65 9.67
N GLU A 122 -0.82 -4.91 9.97
CA GLU A 122 -1.91 -4.72 9.00
C GLU A 122 -2.08 -3.23 8.62
N LEU A 123 -1.81 -2.31 9.55
CA LEU A 123 -1.83 -0.86 9.33
C LEU A 123 -0.51 -0.29 8.79
N GLY A 124 0.46 -1.14 8.46
CA GLY A 124 1.74 -0.72 7.89
C GLY A 124 2.73 -0.08 8.87
N ARG A 125 2.44 -0.09 10.17
CA ARG A 125 3.30 0.42 11.26
C ARG A 125 4.28 -0.67 11.71
N PHE A 126 5.15 -1.10 10.80
CA PHE A 126 5.98 -2.30 10.96
C PHE A 126 7.07 -2.17 12.03
N ASP A 127 7.62 -0.97 12.18
CA ASP A 127 8.56 -0.60 13.23
C ASP A 127 7.91 -0.74 14.62
N GLU A 128 6.77 -0.09 14.83
CA GLU A 128 6.02 -0.16 16.08
C GLU A 128 5.53 -1.59 16.37
N ALA A 129 5.11 -2.33 15.33
CA ALA A 129 4.73 -3.72 15.46
C ALA A 129 5.88 -4.61 15.94
N ALA A 130 7.12 -4.34 15.49
CA ALA A 130 8.31 -5.05 15.93
C ALA A 130 8.72 -4.62 17.36
N GLU A 131 8.62 -3.33 17.69
CA GLU A 131 8.87 -2.81 19.04
C GLU A 131 7.97 -3.45 20.10
N GLU A 132 6.66 -3.58 19.83
CA GLU A 132 5.71 -4.25 20.73
C GLU A 132 6.13 -5.69 21.06
N LEU A 133 6.63 -6.45 20.08
CA LEU A 133 7.11 -7.82 20.31
C LEU A 133 8.45 -7.85 21.06
N GLY A 134 9.36 -6.93 20.73
CA GLY A 134 10.68 -6.84 21.36
C GLY A 134 10.64 -6.42 22.83
N ALA A 135 9.51 -5.86 23.29
CA ALA A 135 9.29 -5.51 24.69
C ALA A 135 8.90 -6.72 25.58
N LEU A 136 8.62 -7.89 24.98
CA LEU A 136 8.30 -9.10 25.73
C LEU A 136 9.54 -9.67 26.42
N ALA A 137 9.40 -10.05 27.70
CA ALA A 137 10.52 -10.57 28.50
C ALA A 137 10.99 -11.97 28.07
N ASP A 138 10.07 -12.84 27.65
CA ASP A 138 10.36 -14.22 27.23
C ASP A 138 9.56 -14.59 25.95
N PRO A 139 9.96 -14.04 24.78
CA PRO A 139 9.26 -14.30 23.53
C PRO A 139 9.52 -15.72 23.02
N SER A 140 8.47 -16.42 22.62
CA SER A 140 8.61 -17.69 21.91
C SER A 140 9.37 -17.53 20.59
N SER A 141 10.02 -18.58 20.08
CA SER A 141 10.72 -18.51 18.78
C SER A 141 9.80 -18.08 17.61
N GLY A 142 8.50 -18.39 17.70
CA GLY A 142 7.52 -17.92 16.72
C GLY A 142 7.28 -16.41 16.77
N MET A 143 7.35 -15.80 17.96
CA MET A 143 7.25 -14.35 18.16
C MET A 143 8.51 -13.64 17.67
N LEU A 144 9.70 -14.19 17.96
CA LEU A 144 10.97 -13.68 17.43
C LEU A 144 10.99 -13.69 15.90
N LEU A 145 10.47 -14.75 15.25
CA LEU A 145 10.35 -14.80 13.80
C LEU A 145 9.42 -13.72 13.24
N LEU A 146 8.30 -13.44 13.92
CA LEU A 146 7.38 -12.39 13.53
C LEU A 146 8.01 -11.01 13.70
N GLU A 147 8.68 -10.77 14.83
CA GLU A 147 9.44 -9.54 15.09
C GLU A 147 10.49 -9.30 13.99
N ALA A 148 11.32 -10.29 13.69
CA ALA A 148 12.34 -10.19 12.65
C ALA A 148 11.73 -9.89 11.28
N SER A 149 10.59 -10.51 10.95
CA SER A 149 9.88 -10.26 9.70
C SER A 149 9.31 -8.84 9.64
N LEU A 150 8.82 -8.29 10.76
CA LEU A 150 8.28 -6.93 10.83
C LEU A 150 9.41 -5.90 10.78
N ALA A 151 10.50 -6.12 11.51
CA ALA A 151 11.71 -5.30 11.46
C ALA A 151 12.28 -5.21 10.04
N LEU A 152 12.35 -6.34 9.32
CA LEU A 152 12.79 -6.36 7.91
C LEU A 152 11.85 -5.55 7.01
N ARG A 153 10.53 -5.61 7.24
CA ARG A 153 9.55 -4.80 6.50
C ARG A 153 9.62 -3.31 6.82
N ALA A 154 10.05 -2.96 8.03
CA ALA A 154 10.30 -1.59 8.44
C ALA A 154 11.62 -1.03 7.88
N GLY A 155 12.45 -1.85 7.23
CA GLY A 155 13.81 -1.47 6.81
C GLY A 155 14.84 -1.45 7.95
N LEU A 156 14.49 -2.02 9.11
CA LEU A 156 15.39 -2.18 10.26
C LEU A 156 16.24 -3.45 10.07
N ASP A 157 17.03 -3.47 8.98
CA ASP A 157 17.77 -4.66 8.52
C ASP A 157 18.68 -5.23 9.63
N ASP A 158 19.38 -4.38 10.39
CA ASP A 158 20.30 -4.80 11.47
C ASP A 158 19.58 -5.53 12.62
N ARG A 159 18.38 -5.05 13.00
CA ARG A 159 17.56 -5.70 14.03
C ARG A 159 17.05 -7.05 13.56
N ALA A 160 16.51 -7.11 12.34
CA ALA A 160 16.03 -8.36 11.75
C ALA A 160 17.16 -9.40 11.61
N GLU A 161 18.33 -8.95 11.17
CA GLU A 161 19.52 -9.77 10.97
C GLU A 161 19.99 -10.40 12.29
N SER A 162 20.08 -9.61 13.37
CA SER A 162 20.44 -10.12 14.70
C SER A 162 19.52 -11.25 15.17
N ILE A 163 18.20 -11.06 15.07
CA ILE A 163 17.21 -12.05 15.50
C ILE A 163 17.27 -13.30 14.61
N TYR A 164 17.37 -13.13 13.29
CA TYR A 164 17.49 -14.27 12.39
C TYR A 164 18.78 -15.06 12.60
N ARG A 165 19.90 -14.39 12.91
CA ARG A 165 21.17 -15.05 13.26
C ARG A 165 21.02 -15.89 14.52
N GLU A 166 20.40 -15.35 15.56
CA GLU A 166 20.13 -16.09 16.79
C GLU A 166 19.30 -17.36 16.50
N LEU A 167 18.21 -17.22 15.74
CA LEU A 167 17.36 -18.36 15.36
C LEU A 167 18.08 -19.37 14.46
N ALA A 168 18.98 -18.91 13.59
CA ALA A 168 19.73 -19.75 12.67
C ALA A 168 20.79 -20.61 13.39
N GLU A 169 21.43 -20.05 14.42
CA GLU A 169 22.53 -20.68 15.16
C GLU A 169 22.06 -21.42 16.42
N ARG A 170 21.11 -20.84 17.15
CA ARG A 170 20.64 -21.32 18.46
C ARG A 170 19.18 -21.79 18.43
N GLY A 171 18.55 -21.83 17.26
CA GLY A 171 17.19 -22.32 17.10
C GLY A 171 17.00 -23.71 17.72
N SER A 172 15.91 -23.87 18.47
CA SER A 172 15.59 -25.07 19.26
C SER A 172 15.40 -26.33 18.42
N ASP A 173 15.03 -26.19 17.15
CA ASP A 173 14.84 -27.30 16.21
C ASP A 173 15.23 -26.92 14.77
N ALA A 174 15.17 -27.91 13.87
CA ALA A 174 15.50 -27.72 12.45
C ALA A 174 14.53 -26.77 11.72
N LEU A 175 13.29 -26.60 12.22
CA LEU A 175 12.32 -25.67 11.64
C LEU A 175 12.77 -24.23 11.87
N MET A 176 13.12 -23.91 13.12
CA MET A 176 13.57 -22.57 13.50
C MET A 176 14.90 -22.23 12.84
N GLN A 177 15.85 -23.18 12.82
CA GLN A 177 17.12 -23.00 12.13
C GLN A 177 16.92 -22.71 10.63
N MET A 178 16.05 -23.47 9.96
CA MET A 178 15.77 -23.28 8.52
C MET A 178 15.15 -21.91 8.25
N ARG A 179 14.21 -21.47 9.09
CA ARG A 179 13.58 -20.14 8.98
C ARG A 179 14.58 -19.02 9.29
N GLY A 180 15.45 -19.19 10.28
CA GLY A 180 16.54 -18.25 10.60
C GLY A 180 17.48 -18.05 9.42
N TRP A 181 18.02 -19.13 8.84
CA TRP A 181 18.86 -19.05 7.63
C TRP A 181 18.11 -18.44 6.44
N SER A 182 16.84 -18.76 6.28
CA SER A 182 16.00 -18.17 5.22
C SER A 182 15.83 -16.66 5.41
N GLY A 183 15.65 -16.19 6.65
CA GLY A 183 15.56 -14.78 6.99
C GLY A 183 16.86 -14.01 6.77
N LEU A 184 18.01 -14.58 7.15
CA LEU A 184 19.33 -13.99 6.87
C LEU A 184 19.57 -13.76 5.36
N MET A 185 19.16 -14.72 4.53
CA MET A 185 19.22 -14.56 3.07
C MET A 185 18.35 -13.39 2.60
N GLN A 186 17.19 -13.16 3.21
CA GLN A 186 16.32 -12.03 2.89
C GLN A 186 16.92 -10.70 3.35
N CYS A 187 17.53 -10.62 4.55
CA CYS A 187 18.27 -9.44 5.01
C CYS A 187 19.38 -9.06 4.00
N ARG A 188 20.17 -10.04 3.56
CA ARG A 188 21.24 -9.82 2.56
C ARG A 188 20.70 -9.38 1.20
N ALA A 189 19.54 -9.87 0.78
CA ALA A 189 18.88 -9.48 -0.47
C ALA A 189 18.16 -8.12 -0.38
N SER A 190 17.78 -7.71 0.83
CA SER A 190 17.24 -6.38 1.13
C SER A 190 18.34 -5.32 1.02
N ARG A 191 19.44 -5.50 1.77
CA ARG A 191 20.57 -4.58 1.81
C ARG A 191 21.89 -5.33 1.58
N PRO A 192 22.55 -5.15 0.42
CA PRO A 192 23.88 -5.68 0.19
C PRO A 192 24.83 -5.18 1.29
N GLY A 193 25.45 -6.10 2.03
CA GLY A 193 26.28 -5.77 3.19
C GLY A 193 25.65 -6.09 4.55
N ALA A 194 24.34 -6.36 4.63
CA ALA A 194 23.67 -6.62 5.92
C ALA A 194 24.24 -7.85 6.67
N THR A 195 24.71 -8.85 5.94
CA THR A 195 25.40 -10.03 6.49
C THR A 195 26.79 -10.15 5.88
N ASP A 196 27.79 -10.59 6.65
CA ASP A 196 29.15 -10.84 6.15
C ASP A 196 29.19 -12.02 5.17
N GLU A 197 28.37 -13.03 5.42
CA GLU A 197 28.32 -14.24 4.59
C GLU A 197 27.51 -14.00 3.30
N ALA A 198 27.97 -14.59 2.20
CA ALA A 198 27.30 -14.53 0.90
C ALA A 198 26.05 -15.44 0.86
N LEU A 199 25.14 -15.18 -0.10
CA LEU A 199 23.90 -15.95 -0.24
C LEU A 199 24.12 -17.45 -0.47
N GLU A 200 25.19 -17.83 -1.17
CA GLU A 200 25.41 -19.22 -1.59
C GLU A 200 25.72 -20.18 -0.41
N PRO A 201 26.66 -19.87 0.52
CA PRO A 201 26.82 -20.65 1.75
C PRO A 201 25.53 -20.79 2.57
N MET A 202 24.75 -19.72 2.72
CA MET A 202 23.48 -19.75 3.44
C MET A 202 22.46 -20.68 2.76
N ALA A 203 22.35 -20.61 1.43
CA ALA A 203 21.48 -21.49 0.65
C ALA A 203 21.81 -22.98 0.87
N ARG A 204 23.10 -23.34 0.92
CA ARG A 204 23.52 -24.71 1.24
C ARG A 204 23.07 -25.16 2.64
N ARG A 205 23.06 -24.27 3.63
CA ARG A 205 22.54 -24.58 4.98
C ARG A 205 21.03 -24.83 4.97
N VAL A 206 20.27 -24.01 4.24
CA VAL A 206 18.82 -24.22 4.04
C VAL A 206 18.55 -25.59 3.39
N VAL A 207 19.29 -25.95 2.34
CA VAL A 207 19.17 -27.27 1.69
C VAL A 207 19.51 -28.41 2.67
N ALA A 208 20.61 -28.31 3.43
CA ALA A 208 21.00 -29.33 4.41
C ALA A 208 19.96 -29.52 5.53
N LEU A 209 19.31 -28.43 5.95
CA LEU A 209 18.24 -28.44 6.96
C LEU A 209 16.96 -29.10 6.44
N SER A 210 16.67 -28.98 5.15
CA SER A 210 15.41 -29.46 4.56
C SER A 210 15.15 -30.96 4.80
N GLY A 211 16.19 -31.79 4.76
CA GLY A 211 16.10 -33.22 5.05
C GLY A 211 15.54 -33.47 6.44
N ARG A 212 16.09 -32.80 7.45
CA ARG A 212 15.65 -32.90 8.84
C ARG A 212 14.20 -32.42 9.01
N VAL A 213 13.86 -31.28 8.42
CA VAL A 213 12.49 -30.73 8.44
C VAL A 213 11.48 -31.68 7.79
N MET A 214 11.84 -32.32 6.68
CA MET A 214 10.99 -33.33 6.04
C MET A 214 10.81 -34.58 6.90
N SER A 215 11.83 -35.00 7.65
CA SER A 215 11.77 -36.19 8.51
C SER A 215 11.07 -35.98 9.86
N MET A 216 10.80 -34.74 10.26
CA MET A 216 10.10 -34.45 11.52
C MET A 216 8.68 -35.03 11.53
N LYS A 217 8.31 -35.65 12.66
CA LYS A 217 6.95 -36.15 12.92
C LYS A 217 6.13 -35.09 13.66
N GLY A 218 4.86 -34.95 13.30
CA GLY A 218 3.96 -33.92 13.85
C GLY A 218 4.21 -32.51 13.26
N ARG A 219 3.42 -31.52 13.71
CA ARG A 219 3.49 -30.10 13.30
C ARG A 219 3.50 -29.87 11.77
N PRO A 220 2.55 -30.43 11.00
CA PRO A 220 2.59 -30.36 9.54
C PRO A 220 2.54 -28.94 8.99
N VAL A 221 1.70 -28.07 9.57
CA VAL A 221 1.58 -26.67 9.13
C VAL A 221 2.91 -25.92 9.27
N GLU A 222 3.61 -26.11 10.39
CA GLU A 222 4.87 -25.42 10.65
C GLU A 222 6.00 -25.92 9.75
N ARG A 223 6.01 -27.23 9.47
CA ARG A 223 6.90 -27.86 8.46
C ARG A 223 6.64 -27.28 7.08
N LEU A 224 5.39 -27.23 6.64
CA LEU A 224 4.99 -26.66 5.36
C LEU A 224 5.45 -25.20 5.21
N GLN A 225 5.21 -24.39 6.23
CA GLN A 225 5.69 -23.00 6.27
C GLN A 225 7.22 -22.93 6.20
N ALA A 226 7.96 -23.73 6.98
CA ALA A 226 9.43 -23.73 6.94
C ALA A 226 9.97 -24.10 5.54
N LEU A 227 9.38 -25.11 4.89
CA LEU A 227 9.73 -25.49 3.53
C LEU A 227 9.42 -24.37 2.52
N ARG A 228 8.29 -23.69 2.66
CA ARG A 228 7.93 -22.53 1.82
C ARG A 228 8.89 -21.36 2.00
N HIS A 229 9.22 -20.99 3.24
CA HIS A 229 10.20 -19.93 3.53
C HIS A 229 11.59 -20.28 2.99
N GLY A 230 12.04 -21.53 3.16
CA GLY A 230 13.29 -22.00 2.58
C GLY A 230 13.28 -21.96 1.06
N ALA A 231 12.19 -22.39 0.41
CA ALA A 231 12.08 -22.31 -1.04
C ALA A 231 12.10 -20.86 -1.55
N ALA A 232 11.40 -19.94 -0.88
CA ALA A 232 11.43 -18.52 -1.23
C ALA A 232 12.85 -17.92 -1.08
N ALA A 233 13.58 -18.29 -0.01
CA ALA A 233 14.96 -17.86 0.18
C ALA A 233 15.91 -18.44 -0.88
N LEU A 234 15.79 -19.73 -1.22
CA LEU A 234 16.60 -20.37 -2.25
C LEU A 234 16.41 -19.73 -3.64
N GLN A 235 15.21 -19.21 -3.94
CA GLN A 235 14.93 -18.49 -5.19
C GLN A 235 15.70 -17.17 -5.33
N LEU A 236 16.26 -16.62 -4.25
CA LEU A 236 17.18 -15.47 -4.30
C LEU A 236 18.50 -15.82 -5.01
N THR A 237 18.77 -17.11 -5.23
CA THR A 237 19.96 -17.60 -5.93
C THR A 237 19.55 -18.39 -7.19
N LEU A 238 20.18 -18.09 -8.33
CA LEU A 238 19.86 -18.80 -9.58
C LEU A 238 20.21 -20.29 -9.53
N LYS A 239 21.29 -20.65 -8.80
CA LYS A 239 21.79 -22.03 -8.70
C LYS A 239 20.84 -22.97 -7.95
N HIS A 240 20.13 -22.47 -6.93
CA HIS A 240 19.26 -23.29 -6.09
C HIS A 240 17.77 -23.25 -6.49
N ARG A 241 17.43 -22.77 -7.69
CA ARG A 241 16.03 -22.79 -8.19
C ARG A 241 15.43 -24.20 -8.23
N ARG A 242 16.23 -25.21 -8.58
CA ARG A 242 15.81 -26.62 -8.58
C ARG A 242 15.51 -27.12 -7.18
N ASP A 243 16.34 -26.76 -6.21
CA ASP A 243 16.12 -27.10 -4.81
C ASP A 243 14.86 -26.43 -4.27
N ALA A 244 14.64 -25.14 -4.58
CA ALA A 244 13.41 -24.43 -4.22
C ALA A 244 12.16 -25.12 -4.78
N SER A 245 12.19 -25.50 -6.06
CA SER A 245 11.08 -26.24 -6.68
C SER A 245 10.85 -27.60 -6.02
N PHE A 246 11.92 -28.31 -5.64
CA PHE A 246 11.81 -29.58 -4.92
C PHE A 246 11.16 -29.40 -3.55
N LEU A 247 11.56 -28.38 -2.78
CA LEU A 247 10.96 -28.06 -1.48
C LEU A 247 9.47 -27.75 -1.61
N LEU A 248 9.07 -26.95 -2.60
CA LEU A 248 7.66 -26.62 -2.84
C LEU A 248 6.84 -27.84 -3.26
N PHE A 249 7.40 -28.70 -4.12
CA PHE A 249 6.74 -29.96 -4.51
C PHE A 249 6.53 -30.90 -3.31
N ARG A 250 7.53 -31.01 -2.43
CA ARG A 250 7.42 -31.79 -1.19
C ARG A 250 6.42 -31.17 -0.22
N ALA A 251 6.42 -29.85 -0.08
CA ALA A 251 5.42 -29.15 0.71
C ALA A 251 4.01 -29.40 0.16
N LEU A 252 3.80 -29.30 -1.16
CA LEU A 252 2.51 -29.61 -1.78
C LEU A 252 2.10 -31.07 -1.53
N SER A 253 3.04 -32.02 -1.60
CA SER A 253 2.78 -33.43 -1.33
C SER A 253 2.31 -33.67 0.12
N ILE A 254 2.94 -33.02 1.10
CA ILE A 254 2.52 -33.07 2.51
C ILE A 254 1.16 -32.39 2.68
N ALA A 255 0.95 -31.24 2.04
CA ALA A 255 -0.31 -30.50 2.12
C ALA A 255 -1.48 -31.27 1.50
N ASN A 256 -1.26 -32.14 0.51
CA ASN A 256 -2.32 -32.98 -0.06
C ASN A 256 -2.87 -34.01 0.94
N GLY A 257 -2.03 -34.51 1.88
CA GLY A 257 -2.46 -35.44 2.91
C GLY A 257 -3.00 -34.77 4.18
N GLU A 258 -2.42 -33.64 4.57
CA GLU A 258 -2.63 -33.04 5.91
C GLU A 258 -2.98 -31.54 5.88
N GLY A 259 -3.04 -30.91 4.71
CA GLY A 259 -3.24 -29.46 4.55
C GLY A 259 -4.65 -29.05 4.14
N GLY A 260 -5.03 -27.82 4.51
CA GLY A 260 -6.31 -27.23 4.12
C GLY A 260 -6.35 -26.86 2.61
N PRO A 261 -7.55 -26.76 2.00
CA PRO A 261 -7.71 -26.45 0.58
C PRO A 261 -6.99 -25.18 0.14
N PHE A 262 -7.01 -24.12 0.96
CA PHE A 262 -6.36 -22.85 0.64
C PHE A 262 -4.83 -22.96 0.62
N LEU A 263 -4.22 -23.58 1.63
CA LEU A 263 -2.77 -23.81 1.65
C LEU A 263 -2.31 -24.64 0.46
N ARG A 264 -3.09 -25.67 0.08
CA ARG A 264 -2.79 -26.48 -1.12
C ARG A 264 -2.81 -25.62 -2.38
N GLU A 265 -3.78 -24.73 -2.53
CA GLU A 265 -3.86 -23.87 -3.72
C GLU A 265 -2.71 -22.88 -3.80
N VAL A 266 -2.33 -22.25 -2.68
CA VAL A 266 -1.16 -21.36 -2.65
C VAL A 266 0.13 -22.12 -2.98
N LEU A 267 0.31 -23.32 -2.42
CA LEU A 267 1.46 -24.18 -2.72
C LEU A 267 1.47 -24.65 -4.18
N ARG A 268 0.30 -24.91 -4.77
CA ARG A 268 0.18 -25.24 -6.19
C ARG A 268 0.65 -24.08 -7.07
N LEU A 269 0.22 -22.86 -6.74
CA LEU A 269 0.63 -21.64 -7.41
C LEU A 269 2.16 -21.45 -7.32
N GLU A 270 2.71 -21.47 -6.11
CA GLU A 270 4.15 -21.29 -5.84
C GLU A 270 5.00 -22.37 -6.51
N SER A 271 4.59 -23.64 -6.38
CA SER A 271 5.30 -24.77 -6.97
C SER A 271 5.33 -24.71 -8.50
N ASN A 272 4.24 -24.27 -9.13
CA ASN A 272 4.19 -24.10 -10.58
C ASN A 272 5.06 -22.92 -11.03
N ALA A 273 5.05 -21.81 -10.29
CA ALA A 273 5.84 -20.62 -10.60
C ALA A 273 7.36 -20.83 -10.49
N ALA A 274 7.82 -21.75 -9.65
CA ALA A 274 9.25 -21.95 -9.40
C ALA A 274 10.04 -22.40 -10.65
N ILE A 275 9.49 -23.32 -11.47
CA ILE A 275 10.17 -23.84 -12.68
C ILE A 275 9.20 -24.10 -13.84
N VAL A 276 8.12 -24.85 -13.61
CA VAL A 276 7.37 -25.50 -14.71
C VAL A 276 6.49 -24.50 -15.48
N ARG A 277 5.88 -23.55 -14.78
CA ARG A 277 5.03 -22.47 -15.32
C ARG A 277 4.01 -22.94 -16.35
N LYS A 278 3.31 -24.04 -16.05
CA LYS A 278 2.21 -24.53 -16.88
C LYS A 278 1.00 -23.61 -16.76
N VAL A 279 0.25 -23.51 -17.85
CA VAL A 279 -0.90 -22.62 -17.97
C VAL A 279 -2.06 -23.06 -17.06
N ASP A 280 -2.43 -24.35 -17.07
CA ASP A 280 -3.62 -24.85 -16.37
C ASP A 280 -3.59 -24.65 -14.84
N PRO A 281 -2.48 -24.93 -14.11
CA PRO A 281 -2.42 -24.63 -12.69
C PRO A 281 -2.70 -23.17 -12.35
N PHE A 282 -2.22 -22.21 -13.16
CA PHE A 282 -2.51 -20.80 -12.91
C PHE A 282 -3.97 -20.43 -13.18
N ARG A 283 -4.59 -20.99 -14.23
CA ARG A 283 -6.02 -20.81 -14.52
C ARG A 283 -6.88 -21.35 -13.37
N GLU A 284 -6.57 -22.55 -12.90
CA GLU A 284 -7.28 -23.17 -11.79
C GLU A 284 -7.13 -22.38 -10.49
N SER A 285 -5.92 -21.89 -10.18
CA SER A 285 -5.70 -21.00 -9.03
C SER A 285 -6.47 -19.68 -9.14
N ALA A 286 -6.48 -19.06 -10.33
CA ALA A 286 -7.25 -17.84 -10.58
C ALA A 286 -8.75 -18.04 -10.30
N SER A 287 -9.33 -19.12 -10.85
CA SER A 287 -10.72 -19.51 -10.62
C SER A 287 -11.01 -19.83 -9.15
N TYR A 288 -10.08 -20.49 -8.46
CA TYR A 288 -10.21 -20.77 -7.02
C TYR A 288 -10.28 -19.47 -6.21
N PHE A 289 -9.36 -18.54 -6.45
CA PHE A 289 -9.34 -17.27 -5.71
C PHE A 289 -10.56 -16.40 -6.03
N GLU A 290 -11.05 -16.44 -7.27
CA GLU A 290 -12.32 -15.81 -7.63
C GLU A 290 -13.49 -16.38 -6.83
N MET A 291 -13.67 -17.70 -6.84
CA MET A 291 -14.71 -18.39 -6.06
C MET A 291 -14.61 -18.07 -4.56
N LYS A 292 -13.40 -17.88 -4.05
CA LYS A 292 -13.14 -17.52 -2.65
C LYS A 292 -13.24 -16.03 -2.36
N ASN A 293 -13.64 -15.19 -3.31
CA ASN A 293 -13.70 -13.73 -3.17
C ASN A 293 -12.34 -13.14 -2.72
N MET A 294 -11.26 -13.62 -3.33
CA MET A 294 -9.87 -13.15 -3.14
C MET A 294 -9.35 -12.52 -4.44
N PRO A 295 -9.91 -11.37 -4.87
CA PRO A 295 -9.56 -10.72 -6.13
C PRO A 295 -8.06 -10.42 -6.29
N TYR A 296 -7.36 -10.06 -5.21
CA TYR A 296 -5.91 -9.87 -5.28
C TYR A 296 -5.13 -11.18 -5.46
N GLY A 297 -5.61 -12.30 -4.89
CA GLY A 297 -5.06 -13.63 -5.17
C GLY A 297 -5.30 -14.06 -6.62
N ARG A 298 -6.49 -13.78 -7.17
CA ARG A 298 -6.80 -13.95 -8.60
C ARG A 298 -5.82 -13.15 -9.45
N ALA A 299 -5.59 -11.87 -9.12
CA ALA A 299 -4.65 -11.01 -9.83
C ALA A 299 -3.22 -11.60 -9.86
N MET A 300 -2.70 -12.07 -8.71
CA MET A 300 -1.37 -12.70 -8.65
C MET A 300 -1.29 -13.94 -9.55
N ALA A 301 -2.34 -14.79 -9.55
CA ALA A 301 -2.38 -15.97 -10.41
C ALA A 301 -2.40 -15.61 -11.90
N LEU A 302 -3.16 -14.59 -12.29
CA LEU A 302 -3.23 -14.09 -13.68
C LEU A 302 -1.91 -13.44 -14.13
N PHE A 303 -1.23 -12.70 -13.25
CA PHE A 303 0.10 -12.16 -13.53
C PHE A 303 1.16 -13.25 -13.69
N MET A 304 1.03 -14.38 -12.98
CA MET A 304 1.90 -15.54 -13.18
C MET A 304 1.54 -16.32 -14.44
N LEU A 305 0.25 -16.43 -14.77
CA LEU A 305 -0.28 -17.05 -16.00
C LEU A 305 0.33 -16.39 -17.25
N SER A 306 0.33 -15.07 -17.31
CA SER A 306 0.85 -14.30 -18.47
C SER A 306 2.34 -14.50 -18.75
N GLN A 307 3.06 -15.09 -17.80
CA GLN A 307 4.48 -15.42 -17.91
C GLN A 307 4.72 -16.90 -18.24
N SER A 308 3.67 -17.64 -18.60
CA SER A 308 3.76 -19.05 -18.97
C SER A 308 4.09 -19.21 -20.45
N ASP A 309 5.03 -20.10 -20.77
CA ASP A 309 5.46 -20.32 -22.16
C ASP A 309 4.33 -20.89 -23.04
N GLY A 310 3.39 -21.63 -22.44
CA GLY A 310 2.24 -22.21 -23.14
C GLY A 310 1.06 -21.26 -23.40
N ALA A 311 1.06 -20.06 -22.83
CA ALA A 311 0.02 -19.06 -23.10
C ALA A 311 0.38 -18.28 -24.37
N ASP A 312 -0.57 -18.10 -25.28
CA ASP A 312 -0.38 -17.29 -26.49
C ASP A 312 -0.44 -15.78 -26.18
N ALA A 313 -0.11 -14.93 -27.16
CA ALA A 313 -0.08 -13.48 -26.94
C ALA A 313 -1.45 -12.88 -26.55
N ALA A 314 -2.55 -13.44 -27.04
CA ALA A 314 -3.90 -12.96 -26.72
C ALA A 314 -4.28 -13.34 -25.29
N GLU A 315 -4.04 -14.59 -24.88
CA GLU A 315 -4.24 -15.05 -23.52
C GLU A 315 -3.36 -14.28 -22.53
N ARG A 316 -2.08 -14.04 -22.85
CA ARG A 316 -1.19 -13.24 -22.01
C ARG A 316 -1.71 -11.83 -21.82
N THR A 317 -2.18 -11.20 -22.89
CA THR A 317 -2.73 -9.84 -22.83
C THR A 317 -3.99 -9.81 -21.98
N HIS A 318 -4.93 -10.73 -22.22
CA HIS A 318 -6.18 -10.82 -21.46
C HIS A 318 -5.93 -11.11 -19.98
N ALA A 319 -5.03 -12.04 -19.65
CA ALA A 319 -4.66 -12.33 -18.26
C ALA A 319 -4.06 -11.11 -17.55
N LEU A 320 -3.24 -10.32 -18.24
CA LEU A 320 -2.68 -9.08 -17.68
C LEU A 320 -3.75 -8.01 -17.46
N GLU A 321 -4.61 -7.75 -18.44
CA GLU A 321 -5.73 -6.81 -18.35
C GLU A 321 -6.68 -7.19 -17.20
N ASP A 322 -7.12 -8.45 -17.14
CA ASP A 322 -7.96 -8.98 -16.07
C ASP A 322 -7.27 -8.95 -14.71
N GLY A 323 -5.96 -9.20 -14.67
CA GLY A 323 -5.17 -9.14 -13.45
C GLY A 323 -5.16 -7.74 -12.85
N PHE A 324 -4.95 -6.70 -13.67
CA PHE A 324 -5.04 -5.31 -13.20
C PHE A 324 -6.45 -4.91 -12.81
N ALA A 325 -7.47 -5.35 -13.55
CA ALA A 325 -8.87 -5.12 -13.19
C ALA A 325 -9.22 -5.74 -11.83
N ALA A 326 -8.77 -6.98 -11.56
CA ALA A 326 -8.98 -7.65 -10.28
C ALA A 326 -8.20 -7.00 -9.12
N ALA A 327 -7.01 -6.45 -9.39
CA ALA A 327 -6.19 -5.80 -8.37
C ALA A 327 -6.70 -4.41 -7.96
N ARG A 328 -7.35 -3.66 -8.87
CA ARG A 328 -7.71 -2.24 -8.70
C ARG A 328 -8.24 -1.87 -7.31
N ASP A 329 -9.27 -2.57 -6.84
CA ASP A 329 -9.98 -2.23 -5.59
C ASP A 329 -9.60 -3.14 -4.41
N ALA A 330 -8.74 -4.12 -4.66
CA ALA A 330 -8.37 -5.18 -3.72
C ALA A 330 -6.89 -5.14 -3.30
N ALA A 331 -6.08 -4.37 -4.00
CA ALA A 331 -4.66 -4.26 -3.75
C ALA A 331 -4.39 -3.81 -2.30
N PRO A 332 -3.48 -4.49 -1.59
CA PRO A 332 -3.09 -4.09 -0.24
C PRO A 332 -2.35 -2.75 -0.28
N PRO A 333 -2.44 -1.91 0.77
CA PRO A 333 -1.64 -0.68 0.84
C PRO A 333 -0.16 -0.97 0.96
N TRP A 334 0.27 -2.05 1.63
CA TRP A 334 1.69 -2.39 1.83
C TRP A 334 1.99 -3.81 1.28
N PRO A 335 1.98 -4.00 -0.05
CA PRO A 335 2.26 -5.32 -0.65
C PRO A 335 3.65 -5.82 -0.25
N ARG A 336 3.81 -7.14 -0.13
CA ARG A 336 5.15 -7.74 0.02
C ARG A 336 5.98 -7.46 -1.23
N ARG A 337 7.31 -7.39 -1.08
CA ARG A 337 8.25 -7.08 -2.16
C ARG A 337 7.98 -7.88 -3.44
N TRP A 338 7.86 -9.20 -3.34
CA TRP A 338 7.61 -10.07 -4.50
C TRP A 338 6.27 -9.78 -5.19
N MET A 339 5.22 -9.39 -4.45
CA MET A 339 3.92 -9.02 -5.03
C MET A 339 4.04 -7.72 -5.82
N ARG A 340 4.75 -6.73 -5.25
CA ARG A 340 5.00 -5.44 -5.91
C ARG A 340 5.88 -5.60 -7.17
N GLU A 341 6.91 -6.45 -7.10
CA GLU A 341 7.76 -6.79 -8.24
C GLU A 341 6.96 -7.51 -9.34
N LEU A 342 6.05 -8.41 -8.96
CA LEU A 342 5.15 -9.09 -9.90
C LEU A 342 4.17 -8.12 -10.58
N GLU A 343 3.54 -7.22 -9.83
CA GLU A 343 2.70 -6.14 -10.37
C GLU A 343 3.47 -5.27 -11.38
N ALA A 344 4.63 -4.74 -10.98
CA ALA A 344 5.45 -3.85 -11.81
C ALA A 344 5.92 -4.56 -13.08
N GLY A 345 6.44 -5.79 -12.96
CA GLY A 345 6.87 -6.60 -14.10
C GLY A 345 5.70 -6.96 -15.03
N SER A 346 4.49 -7.13 -14.50
CA SER A 346 3.29 -7.41 -15.29
C SER A 346 2.84 -6.18 -16.08
N LEU A 347 2.96 -4.98 -15.52
CA LEU A 347 2.68 -3.73 -16.24
C LEU A 347 3.64 -3.53 -17.42
N LEU A 348 4.95 -3.74 -17.19
CA LEU A 348 5.97 -3.62 -18.25
C LEU A 348 5.69 -4.59 -19.41
N ARG A 349 5.30 -5.83 -19.11
CA ARG A 349 4.91 -6.82 -20.12
C ARG A 349 3.65 -6.42 -20.88
N LEU A 350 2.62 -5.96 -20.17
CA LEU A 350 1.36 -5.52 -20.78
C LEU A 350 1.62 -4.35 -21.74
N ASN A 351 2.38 -3.35 -21.28
CA ASN A 351 2.79 -2.22 -22.11
C ASN A 351 3.53 -2.68 -23.37
N GLY A 352 4.46 -3.64 -23.24
CA GLY A 352 5.18 -4.21 -24.39
C GLY A 352 4.26 -4.82 -25.43
N LEU A 353 3.35 -5.71 -25.00
CA LEU A 353 2.39 -6.38 -25.87
C LEU A 353 1.46 -5.38 -26.58
N LEU A 354 0.93 -4.39 -25.84
CA LEU A 354 0.01 -3.39 -26.38
C LEU A 354 0.71 -2.43 -27.35
N LEU A 355 1.97 -2.07 -27.07
CA LEU A 355 2.79 -1.29 -28.00
C LEU A 355 3.06 -2.09 -29.28
N GLU A 356 3.51 -3.33 -29.20
CA GLU A 356 3.77 -4.17 -30.38
C GLU A 356 2.53 -4.29 -31.28
N GLN A 357 1.36 -4.46 -30.67
CA GLN A 357 0.07 -4.57 -31.37
C GLN A 357 -0.55 -3.22 -31.77
N SER A 358 0.08 -2.09 -31.43
CA SER A 358 -0.43 -0.73 -31.67
C SER A 358 -1.83 -0.46 -31.07
N ARG A 359 -2.13 -1.09 -29.92
CA ARG A 359 -3.40 -0.97 -29.17
C ARG A 359 -3.37 0.23 -28.22
N ILE A 360 -3.47 1.43 -28.77
CA ILE A 360 -3.27 2.70 -28.04
C ILE A 360 -4.34 2.92 -26.95
N PHE A 361 -5.59 2.54 -27.20
CA PHE A 361 -6.68 2.75 -26.24
C PHE A 361 -6.53 1.85 -25.02
N GLU A 362 -6.19 0.58 -25.25
CA GLU A 362 -5.98 -0.39 -24.19
C GLU A 362 -4.68 -0.10 -23.44
N LEU A 363 -3.68 0.49 -24.10
CA LEU A 363 -2.50 1.02 -23.43
C LEU A 363 -2.87 2.14 -22.46
N PHE A 364 -3.75 3.07 -22.85
CA PHE A 364 -4.27 4.07 -21.92
C PHE A 364 -5.00 3.42 -20.75
N ASP A 365 -5.88 2.45 -21.01
CA ASP A 365 -6.65 1.77 -19.96
C ASP A 365 -5.72 1.05 -18.97
N ALA A 366 -4.68 0.36 -19.44
CA ALA A 366 -3.68 -0.30 -18.60
C ALA A 366 -2.95 0.69 -17.67
N LEU A 367 -2.48 1.82 -18.21
CA LEU A 367 -1.84 2.89 -17.41
C LEU A 367 -2.82 3.51 -16.41
N GLN A 368 -4.09 3.67 -16.80
CA GLN A 368 -5.13 4.18 -15.92
C GLN A 368 -5.40 3.21 -14.77
N GLN A 369 -5.48 1.90 -15.01
CA GLN A 369 -5.67 0.91 -13.93
C GLN A 369 -4.49 0.94 -12.94
N SER A 370 -3.24 0.95 -13.45
CA SER A 370 -2.05 1.00 -12.58
C SER A 370 -1.99 2.28 -11.75
N SER A 371 -2.17 3.43 -12.39
CA SER A 371 -2.11 4.72 -11.69
C SER A 371 -3.25 4.89 -10.66
N MET A 372 -4.44 4.35 -10.91
CA MET A 372 -5.52 4.31 -9.92
C MET A 372 -5.19 3.44 -8.72
N LEU A 373 -4.63 2.26 -8.97
CA LEU A 373 -4.21 1.34 -7.92
C LEU A 373 -3.18 2.02 -7.01
N ASN A 374 -2.19 2.73 -7.58
CA ASN A 374 -1.18 3.45 -6.80
C ASN A 374 -1.75 4.71 -6.11
N LEU A 375 -2.66 5.45 -6.74
CA LEU A 375 -3.37 6.57 -6.10
C LEU A 375 -4.17 6.09 -4.88
N SER A 376 -4.92 5.00 -5.01
CA SER A 376 -5.68 4.38 -3.91
C SER A 376 -4.78 4.04 -2.72
N ARG A 377 -3.60 3.46 -2.98
CA ARG A 377 -2.58 3.19 -1.95
C ARG A 377 -2.10 4.48 -1.29
N SER A 378 -1.77 5.50 -2.08
CA SER A 378 -1.30 6.80 -1.58
C SER A 378 -2.32 7.45 -0.64
N LEU A 379 -3.59 7.49 -1.04
CA LEU A 379 -4.68 8.07 -0.24
C LEU A 379 -4.91 7.32 1.08
N ILE A 380 -4.77 5.99 1.08
CA ILE A 380 -4.93 5.17 2.29
C ILE A 380 -3.73 5.35 3.23
N ARG A 381 -2.49 5.26 2.70
CA ARG A 381 -1.26 5.41 3.49
C ARG A 381 -1.13 6.80 4.12
N ARG A 382 -1.69 7.81 3.47
CA ARG A 382 -1.71 9.21 3.92
C ARG A 382 -3.09 9.65 4.41
N ALA A 383 -3.94 8.72 4.86
CA ALA A 383 -5.27 9.04 5.35
C ALA A 383 -5.23 10.07 6.49
N ASP A 384 -4.18 10.06 7.31
CA ASP A 384 -3.90 11.04 8.36
C ASP A 384 -3.93 12.50 7.88
N ARG A 385 -3.66 12.75 6.59
CA ARG A 385 -3.70 14.10 5.98
C ARG A 385 -5.09 14.57 5.60
N PHE A 386 -6.11 13.70 5.55
CA PHE A 386 -7.46 14.13 5.22
C PHE A 386 -7.95 15.18 6.22
N ARG A 387 -8.42 16.32 5.74
CA ARG A 387 -9.01 17.39 6.55
C ARG A 387 -10.34 17.77 5.93
N ALA A 388 -11.29 18.19 6.75
CA ALA A 388 -12.54 18.78 6.29
C ALA A 388 -12.67 20.17 6.92
N GLU A 389 -13.21 21.14 6.19
CA GLU A 389 -13.48 22.50 6.69
C GLU A 389 -14.95 22.59 7.17
N GLY A 390 -15.22 23.11 8.39
CA GLY A 390 -16.57 23.38 8.93
C GLY A 390 -16.85 22.90 10.39
N ALA A 391 -17.98 23.29 10.99
CA ALA A 391 -18.28 23.08 12.42
C ALA A 391 -18.55 21.62 12.87
N SER A 392 -18.87 20.71 11.93
CA SER A 392 -18.96 19.25 12.16
C SER A 392 -17.77 18.49 11.57
N ALA A 393 -16.73 19.21 11.12
CA ALA A 393 -15.72 18.68 10.23
C ALA A 393 -14.69 17.80 10.92
N ASP A 394 -14.40 18.02 12.21
CA ASP A 394 -13.42 17.19 12.93
C ASP A 394 -13.93 15.77 13.16
N THR A 395 -15.20 15.62 13.54
CA THR A 395 -15.82 14.30 13.74
C THR A 395 -15.93 13.55 12.41
N VAL A 396 -16.41 14.21 11.35
CA VAL A 396 -16.52 13.58 10.03
C VAL A 396 -15.14 13.25 9.47
N ALA A 397 -14.15 14.13 9.62
CA ALA A 397 -12.78 13.86 9.21
C ALA A 397 -12.19 12.68 9.96
N ALA A 398 -12.35 12.61 11.29
CA ALA A 398 -11.91 11.47 12.08
C ALA A 398 -12.57 10.16 11.62
N THR A 399 -13.88 10.17 11.34
CA THR A 399 -14.58 8.99 10.82
C THR A 399 -14.05 8.55 9.46
N VAL A 400 -13.84 9.48 8.51
CA VAL A 400 -13.27 9.15 7.20
C VAL A 400 -11.86 8.58 7.33
N ARG A 401 -11.00 9.19 8.17
CA ARG A 401 -9.63 8.67 8.43
C ARG A 401 -9.67 7.25 8.97
N SER A 402 -10.52 7.02 9.98
CA SER A 402 -10.71 5.69 10.58
C SER A 402 -11.18 4.68 9.54
N LEU A 403 -12.18 5.03 8.71
CA LEU A 403 -12.68 4.13 7.66
C LEU A 403 -11.59 3.78 6.64
N LEU A 404 -10.78 4.75 6.21
CA LEU A 404 -9.68 4.51 5.26
C LEU A 404 -8.59 3.61 5.86
N GLN A 405 -8.20 3.85 7.11
CA GLN A 405 -7.24 3.02 7.84
C GLN A 405 -7.76 1.58 8.01
N ASP A 406 -9.01 1.43 8.47
CA ASP A 406 -9.66 0.15 8.67
C ASP A 406 -9.76 -0.65 7.35
N MET A 407 -10.22 -0.01 6.27
CA MET A 407 -10.29 -0.63 4.94
C MET A 407 -8.89 -1.01 4.43
N GLY A 408 -7.89 -0.16 4.66
CA GLY A 408 -6.49 -0.42 4.34
C GLY A 408 -5.97 -1.66 5.05
N GLY A 409 -6.14 -1.74 6.37
CA GLY A 409 -5.70 -2.89 7.17
C GLY A 409 -6.43 -4.18 6.82
N LEU A 410 -7.73 -4.13 6.54
CA LEU A 410 -8.49 -5.31 6.09
C LEU A 410 -8.03 -5.82 4.70
N ARG A 411 -7.70 -4.91 3.77
CA ARG A 411 -7.08 -5.27 2.48
C ARG A 411 -5.69 -5.88 2.69
N GLN A 412 -4.88 -5.30 3.58
CA GLN A 412 -3.57 -5.85 3.95
C GLN A 412 -3.71 -7.26 4.51
N ARG A 413 -4.61 -7.48 5.48
CA ARG A 413 -4.89 -8.80 6.07
C ARG A 413 -5.20 -9.86 5.01
N LYS A 414 -6.07 -9.55 4.04
CA LYS A 414 -6.40 -10.49 2.95
C LYS A 414 -5.20 -10.82 2.07
N ALA A 415 -4.30 -9.87 1.83
CA ALA A 415 -3.05 -10.13 1.11
C ALA A 415 -2.07 -10.95 1.95
N GLU A 416 -1.99 -10.72 3.27
CA GLU A 416 -1.16 -11.54 4.17
C GLU A 416 -1.66 -12.98 4.23
N MET A 417 -2.97 -13.23 4.14
CA MET A 417 -3.49 -14.61 4.04
C MET A 417 -2.85 -15.36 2.86
N LEU A 418 -2.72 -14.70 1.71
CA LEU A 418 -2.06 -15.28 0.53
C LEU A 418 -0.56 -15.46 0.77
N ALA A 419 0.13 -14.42 1.27
CA ALA A 419 1.57 -14.47 1.49
C ALA A 419 1.97 -15.57 2.48
N GLU A 420 1.24 -15.69 3.58
CA GLU A 420 1.52 -16.66 4.64
C GLU A 420 0.87 -18.02 4.38
N ALA A 421 -0.03 -18.11 3.38
CA ALA A 421 -0.93 -19.24 3.14
C ALA A 421 -1.63 -19.73 4.42
N SER A 422 -2.08 -18.79 5.24
CA SER A 422 -2.75 -19.05 6.51
C SER A 422 -3.84 -18.00 6.79
N GLY A 423 -4.65 -18.16 7.82
CA GLY A 423 -5.62 -17.13 8.21
C GLY A 423 -6.91 -17.08 7.36
N GLU A 424 -7.18 -18.07 6.49
CA GLU A 424 -8.37 -18.11 5.62
C GLU A 424 -9.67 -18.02 6.45
N GLU A 425 -9.67 -18.46 7.71
CA GLU A 425 -10.83 -18.43 8.60
C GLU A 425 -11.38 -16.99 8.82
N ARG A 426 -10.51 -15.97 8.75
CA ARG A 426 -10.88 -14.56 8.95
C ARG A 426 -11.43 -13.90 7.69
N ARG A 427 -11.31 -14.55 6.52
CA ARG A 427 -11.63 -13.95 5.21
C ARG A 427 -13.07 -13.45 5.14
N ARG A 428 -14.04 -14.27 5.57
CA ARG A 428 -15.46 -13.90 5.53
C ARG A 428 -15.78 -12.68 6.39
N ALA A 429 -15.10 -12.54 7.53
CA ALA A 429 -15.26 -11.37 8.39
C ALA A 429 -14.68 -10.11 7.73
N ALA A 430 -13.50 -10.23 7.11
CA ALA A 430 -12.88 -9.14 6.38
C ALA A 430 -13.75 -8.68 5.18
N ASP A 431 -14.32 -9.61 4.42
CA ASP A 431 -15.20 -9.31 3.27
C ASP A 431 -16.44 -8.51 3.69
N ARG A 432 -17.15 -8.98 4.72
CA ARG A 432 -18.34 -8.28 5.24
C ARG A 432 -17.99 -6.88 5.74
N SER A 433 -16.88 -6.77 6.47
CA SER A 433 -16.45 -5.50 7.08
C SER A 433 -16.00 -4.50 6.02
N LEU A 434 -15.26 -4.94 4.99
CA LEU A 434 -14.88 -4.09 3.85
C LEU A 434 -16.11 -3.54 3.13
N ASN A 435 -17.10 -4.39 2.83
CA ASN A 435 -18.31 -3.95 2.13
C ASN A 435 -19.12 -2.94 2.97
N MET A 436 -19.25 -3.18 4.27
CA MET A 436 -19.95 -2.26 5.18
C MET A 436 -19.23 -0.92 5.28
N LYS A 437 -17.91 -0.92 5.52
CA LYS A 437 -17.12 0.30 5.65
C LYS A 437 -17.06 1.09 4.34
N HIS A 438 -17.01 0.40 3.19
CA HIS A 438 -17.10 1.04 1.90
C HIS A 438 -18.45 1.74 1.69
N GLY A 439 -19.57 1.10 2.05
CA GLY A 439 -20.90 1.71 2.01
C GLY A 439 -21.01 2.96 2.90
N GLN A 440 -20.49 2.88 4.14
CA GLN A 440 -20.43 4.01 5.06
C GLN A 440 -19.58 5.16 4.51
N LEU A 441 -18.44 4.84 3.91
CA LEU A 441 -17.58 5.85 3.28
C LEU A 441 -18.34 6.56 2.16
N LEU A 442 -18.98 5.84 1.23
CA LEU A 442 -19.73 6.45 0.13
C LEU A 442 -20.85 7.38 0.60
N GLU A 443 -21.57 6.99 1.66
CA GLU A 443 -22.60 7.83 2.29
C GLU A 443 -22.00 9.15 2.80
N LEU A 444 -20.89 9.10 3.54
CA LEU A 444 -20.18 10.28 4.04
C LEU A 444 -19.63 11.16 2.90
N LEU A 445 -19.05 10.55 1.87
CA LEU A 445 -18.50 11.28 0.73
C LEU A 445 -19.58 12.07 -0.02
N SER A 446 -20.81 11.55 -0.07
CA SER A 446 -21.94 12.26 -0.68
C SER A 446 -22.25 13.58 0.02
N GLY A 447 -22.21 13.59 1.37
CA GLY A 447 -22.41 14.80 2.18
C GLY A 447 -21.23 15.77 2.13
N LEU A 448 -20.00 15.25 1.95
CA LEU A 448 -18.78 16.05 1.86
C LEU A 448 -18.57 16.70 0.49
N ARG A 449 -19.32 16.33 -0.54
CA ARG A 449 -19.09 16.80 -1.91
C ARG A 449 -19.19 18.33 -2.03
N THR A 450 -19.97 18.99 -1.19
CA THR A 450 -20.13 20.45 -1.22
C THR A 450 -18.97 21.19 -0.55
N SER A 451 -18.45 20.67 0.57
CA SER A 451 -17.36 21.33 1.32
C SER A 451 -15.97 20.90 0.86
N CYS A 452 -15.80 19.63 0.50
CA CYS A 452 -14.53 19.02 0.12
C CYS A 452 -14.66 18.25 -1.22
N PRO A 453 -15.00 18.93 -2.34
CA PRO A 453 -15.33 18.26 -3.59
C PRO A 453 -14.19 17.42 -4.18
N VAL A 454 -12.95 17.91 -4.13
CA VAL A 454 -11.77 17.19 -4.64
C VAL A 454 -11.54 15.89 -3.88
N ALA A 455 -11.50 15.96 -2.54
CA ALA A 455 -11.26 14.78 -1.72
C ALA A 455 -12.41 13.76 -1.84
N SER A 456 -13.66 14.23 -1.90
CA SER A 456 -14.83 13.36 -2.14
C SER A 456 -14.71 12.61 -3.47
N GLU A 457 -14.36 13.30 -4.55
CA GLU A 457 -14.17 12.68 -5.85
C GLU A 457 -12.95 11.76 -5.93
N ALA A 458 -11.86 12.08 -5.22
CA ALA A 458 -10.67 11.23 -5.14
C ALA A 458 -10.95 9.91 -4.42
N LEU A 459 -11.62 9.98 -3.25
CA LEU A 459 -11.94 8.81 -2.43
C LEU A 459 -13.03 7.92 -3.03
N SER A 460 -13.82 8.43 -3.98
CA SER A 460 -14.76 7.61 -4.75
C SER A 460 -14.10 6.59 -5.68
N LEU A 461 -12.82 6.79 -6.03
CA LEU A 461 -12.00 5.89 -6.85
C LEU A 461 -12.66 5.45 -8.18
N ASN A 462 -13.49 6.30 -8.77
CA ASN A 462 -14.09 6.03 -10.07
C ASN A 462 -13.05 6.16 -11.21
N PRO A 463 -12.99 5.21 -12.16
CA PRO A 463 -12.06 5.28 -13.29
C PRO A 463 -12.41 6.41 -14.26
N VAL A 464 -11.38 6.96 -14.91
CA VAL A 464 -11.56 7.92 -16.00
C VAL A 464 -11.33 7.26 -17.35
N THR A 465 -12.03 7.77 -18.36
CA THR A 465 -11.83 7.35 -19.75
C THR A 465 -10.87 8.33 -20.44
N LEU A 466 -10.27 7.89 -21.54
CA LEU A 466 -9.45 8.75 -22.40
C LEU A 466 -10.21 10.01 -22.81
N ARG A 467 -11.49 9.86 -23.17
CA ARG A 467 -12.36 10.99 -23.54
C ARG A 467 -12.47 12.00 -22.40
N THR A 468 -12.65 11.55 -21.17
CA THR A 468 -12.73 12.41 -19.99
C THR A 468 -11.42 13.18 -19.78
N VAL A 469 -10.28 12.53 -19.96
CA VAL A 469 -8.95 13.17 -19.90
C VAL A 469 -8.81 14.23 -20.98
N GLN A 470 -9.17 13.92 -22.24
CA GLN A 470 -9.11 14.88 -23.34
C GLN A 470 -10.02 16.10 -23.11
N HIS A 471 -11.21 15.92 -22.51
CA HIS A 471 -12.11 17.03 -22.19
C HIS A 471 -11.58 17.93 -21.08
N ALA A 472 -10.74 17.40 -20.18
CA ALA A 472 -10.10 18.17 -19.11
C ALA A 472 -8.94 19.06 -19.60
N LEU A 473 -8.46 18.84 -20.83
CA LEU A 473 -7.33 19.57 -21.42
C LEU A 473 -7.75 20.79 -22.24
N ARG A 474 -6.93 21.83 -22.19
CA ARG A 474 -7.00 22.98 -23.11
C ARG A 474 -6.32 22.65 -24.45
N ASP A 475 -6.55 23.48 -25.47
CA ASP A 475 -6.00 23.26 -26.82
C ASP A 475 -4.46 23.33 -26.85
N ASP A 476 -3.83 24.09 -25.94
CA ASP A 476 -2.37 24.26 -25.82
C ASP A 476 -1.72 23.35 -24.75
N GLU A 477 -2.49 22.41 -24.21
CA GLU A 477 -2.08 21.46 -23.17
C GLU A 477 -1.97 20.03 -23.71
N ALA A 478 -0.96 19.31 -23.24
CA ALA A 478 -0.83 17.87 -23.46
C ALA A 478 -0.47 17.14 -22.17
N VAL A 479 -1.03 15.94 -22.00
CA VAL A 479 -0.53 14.96 -21.05
C VAL A 479 0.60 14.16 -21.70
N LEU A 480 1.68 13.97 -20.96
CA LEU A 480 2.80 13.12 -21.32
C LEU A 480 2.90 11.99 -20.29
N ALA A 481 2.63 10.76 -20.70
CA ALA A 481 2.81 9.58 -19.86
C ALA A 481 3.95 8.71 -20.41
N PRO A 482 5.03 8.50 -19.65
CA PRO A 482 6.10 7.61 -20.08
C PRO A 482 5.63 6.15 -19.99
N VAL A 483 5.90 5.38 -21.03
CA VAL A 483 5.49 3.99 -21.19
C VAL A 483 6.75 3.15 -21.39
N PHE A 484 6.93 2.16 -20.53
CA PHE A 484 8.09 1.28 -20.58
C PHE A 484 7.64 -0.18 -20.68
N SER A 485 8.44 -0.96 -21.40
CA SER A 485 8.43 -2.42 -21.40
C SER A 485 9.85 -2.96 -21.19
N ASP A 486 10.01 -4.28 -21.21
CA ASP A 486 11.33 -4.92 -21.11
C ASP A 486 12.25 -4.58 -22.30
N SER A 487 11.69 -4.16 -23.44
CA SER A 487 12.42 -3.97 -24.70
C SER A 487 12.23 -2.59 -25.34
N ALA A 488 11.23 -1.82 -24.92
CA ALA A 488 10.85 -0.56 -25.54
C ALA A 488 10.58 0.55 -24.51
N ALA A 489 10.89 1.76 -24.91
CA ALA A 489 10.49 2.99 -24.24
C ALA A 489 9.64 3.82 -25.21
N ALA A 490 8.57 4.41 -24.71
CA ALA A 490 7.67 5.26 -25.50
C ALA A 490 7.05 6.36 -24.64
N LEU A 491 6.47 7.34 -25.29
CA LEU A 491 5.73 8.43 -24.68
C LEU A 491 4.30 8.40 -25.23
N LEU A 492 3.32 8.17 -24.36
CA LEU A 492 1.92 8.39 -24.70
C LEU A 492 1.62 9.88 -24.53
N VAL A 493 1.26 10.54 -25.62
CA VAL A 493 0.93 11.96 -25.66
C VAL A 493 -0.56 12.11 -25.95
N ILE A 494 -1.28 12.74 -25.03
CA ILE A 494 -2.72 12.98 -25.11
C ILE A 494 -2.95 14.47 -25.12
N GLY A 495 -3.44 15.00 -26.25
CA GLY A 495 -3.98 16.36 -26.35
C GLY A 495 -5.51 16.34 -26.38
N ARG A 496 -6.13 17.52 -26.36
CA ARG A 496 -7.60 17.65 -26.40
C ARG A 496 -8.27 16.93 -27.58
N ARG A 497 -7.59 16.86 -28.73
CA ARG A 497 -8.13 16.29 -29.99
C ARG A 497 -7.23 15.23 -30.62
N SER A 498 -6.16 14.83 -29.94
CA SER A 498 -5.14 13.93 -30.49
C SER A 498 -4.65 12.97 -29.42
N VAL A 499 -4.31 11.76 -29.86
CA VAL A 499 -3.58 10.78 -29.05
C VAL A 499 -2.55 10.15 -29.96
N GLN A 500 -1.32 10.07 -29.49
CA GLN A 500 -0.22 9.47 -30.23
C GLN A 500 0.77 8.79 -29.29
N VAL A 501 1.48 7.80 -29.81
CA VAL A 501 2.57 7.13 -29.11
C VAL A 501 3.86 7.45 -29.84
N ALA A 502 4.74 8.19 -29.18
CA ALA A 502 6.06 8.51 -29.70
C ALA A 502 7.07 7.50 -29.15
N ARG A 503 7.52 6.55 -29.99
CA ARG A 503 8.46 5.50 -29.57
C ARG A 503 9.89 6.03 -29.55
N ALA A 504 10.66 5.63 -28.53
CA ALA A 504 12.10 5.79 -28.53
C ALA A 504 12.72 4.96 -29.66
N ARG A 505 13.80 5.47 -30.25
CA ARG A 505 14.56 4.74 -31.28
C ARG A 505 15.50 3.71 -30.67
N GLU A 506 15.98 3.99 -29.47
CA GLU A 506 16.87 3.11 -28.72
C GLU A 506 16.03 2.16 -27.85
N PRO A 507 16.16 0.83 -28.02
CA PRO A 507 15.56 -0.13 -27.10
C PRO A 507 16.25 -0.06 -25.73
N PHE A 508 15.63 -0.65 -24.70
CA PHE A 508 16.35 -0.95 -23.47
C PHE A 508 17.45 -1.97 -23.78
N VAL A 509 18.73 -1.57 -23.68
CA VAL A 509 19.87 -2.49 -23.89
C VAL A 509 20.41 -2.94 -22.54
N GLY A 510 20.34 -4.24 -22.28
CA GLY A 510 21.15 -4.97 -21.28
C GLY A 510 21.27 -4.36 -19.87
N ARG A 511 22.17 -3.37 -19.71
CA ARG A 511 22.52 -2.74 -18.43
C ARG A 511 21.43 -1.80 -17.88
N HIS A 512 20.51 -1.33 -18.73
CA HIS A 512 19.43 -0.40 -18.37
C HIS A 512 18.13 -1.18 -18.15
N SER A 513 17.52 -1.06 -16.97
CA SER A 513 16.26 -1.73 -16.63
C SER A 513 15.25 -0.70 -16.17
N ALA A 514 14.04 -0.73 -16.74
CA ALA A 514 12.93 0.13 -16.38
C ALA A 514 12.67 0.12 -14.85
N ALA A 515 12.83 -1.03 -14.19
CA ALA A 515 12.63 -1.14 -12.74
C ALA A 515 13.67 -0.38 -11.92
N SER A 516 14.90 -0.20 -12.43
CA SER A 516 15.99 0.50 -11.74
C SER A 516 16.15 1.97 -12.17
N LEU A 517 15.45 2.37 -13.23
CA LEU A 517 15.61 3.66 -13.90
C LEU A 517 15.37 4.84 -12.93
N PRO A 518 14.26 4.93 -12.18
CA PRO A 518 14.02 6.07 -11.29
C PRO A 518 15.14 6.24 -10.24
N SER A 519 15.52 5.16 -9.57
CA SER A 519 16.53 5.19 -8.50
C SER A 519 17.93 5.56 -9.01
N ARG A 520 18.29 5.15 -10.23
CA ARG A 520 19.57 5.52 -10.85
C ARG A 520 19.57 6.99 -11.26
N LEU A 521 18.52 7.46 -11.93
CA LEU A 521 18.40 8.86 -12.33
C LEU A 521 18.39 9.81 -11.13
N HIS A 522 17.68 9.46 -10.05
CA HIS A 522 17.70 10.23 -8.81
C HIS A 522 19.09 10.31 -8.20
N ARG A 523 19.85 9.21 -8.21
CA ARG A 523 21.23 9.19 -7.69
C ARG A 523 22.17 10.07 -8.51
N GLU A 524 22.11 9.94 -9.84
CA GLU A 524 22.91 10.76 -10.75
C GLU A 524 22.58 12.25 -10.58
N LEU A 525 21.28 12.58 -10.51
CA LEU A 525 20.82 13.96 -10.34
C LEU A 525 21.19 14.53 -8.96
N ALA A 526 21.07 13.75 -7.89
CA ALA A 526 21.49 14.16 -6.54
C ALA A 526 23.00 14.41 -6.44
N SER A 527 23.81 13.75 -7.28
CA SER A 527 25.27 13.93 -7.30
C SER A 527 25.78 15.06 -8.21
N ALA A 528 24.97 15.53 -9.16
CA ALA A 528 25.38 16.56 -10.12
C ALA A 528 25.11 17.97 -9.58
N VAL A 529 25.87 18.99 -9.99
CA VAL A 529 25.56 20.40 -9.66
C VAL A 529 24.47 20.92 -10.61
N SER A 530 24.57 20.60 -11.90
CA SER A 530 23.58 20.96 -12.94
C SER A 530 23.20 19.77 -13.83
N ALA A 531 22.09 19.90 -14.57
CA ALA A 531 21.68 18.89 -15.55
C ALA A 531 22.69 18.73 -16.70
N ASP A 532 23.43 19.81 -17.02
CA ASP A 532 24.46 19.82 -18.05
C ASP A 532 25.73 19.07 -17.62
N GLU A 533 25.95 18.84 -16.32
CA GLU A 533 27.09 18.05 -15.82
C GLU A 533 26.81 16.54 -15.79
N MET A 534 25.54 16.15 -15.95
CA MET A 534 25.16 14.75 -16.01
C MET A 534 25.60 14.19 -17.36
N HIS A 535 26.80 13.62 -17.41
CA HIS A 535 27.41 13.04 -18.61
C HIS A 535 27.84 11.59 -18.35
N GLY A 536 27.50 10.69 -19.27
CA GLY A 536 27.66 9.25 -19.08
C GLY A 536 26.61 8.65 -18.14
N GLY A 537 26.29 7.36 -18.31
CA GLY A 537 25.41 6.62 -17.39
C GLY A 537 23.96 6.47 -17.86
N GLU A 538 23.02 6.45 -16.91
CA GLU A 538 21.59 6.23 -17.17
C GLU A 538 20.91 7.47 -17.76
N TRP A 539 21.36 8.67 -17.36
CA TRP A 539 20.85 9.94 -17.86
C TRP A 539 21.04 10.14 -19.37
N GLU A 540 22.22 9.80 -19.91
CA GLU A 540 22.52 9.96 -21.34
C GLU A 540 21.58 9.12 -22.20
N TRP A 541 21.38 7.85 -21.83
CA TRP A 541 20.41 6.97 -22.47
C TRP A 541 18.99 7.53 -22.35
N PHE A 542 18.60 8.01 -21.17
CA PHE A 542 17.26 8.54 -20.90
C PHE A 542 16.95 9.76 -21.78
N VAL A 543 17.88 10.72 -21.87
CA VAL A 543 17.72 11.92 -22.70
C VAL A 543 17.72 11.57 -24.20
N SER A 544 18.61 10.67 -24.65
CA SER A 544 18.63 10.22 -26.06
C SER A 544 17.31 9.54 -26.44
N SER A 545 16.82 8.65 -25.57
CA SER A 545 15.62 7.85 -25.80
C SER A 545 14.35 8.69 -25.80
N MET A 546 14.23 9.68 -24.91
CA MET A 546 13.00 10.45 -24.71
C MET A 546 12.98 11.80 -25.42
N GLY A 547 14.14 12.44 -25.62
CA GLY A 547 14.23 13.84 -26.05
C GLY A 547 13.68 14.10 -27.44
N ARG A 548 14.17 13.38 -28.45
CA ARG A 548 13.69 13.56 -29.85
C ARG A 548 12.21 13.19 -30.02
N PRO A 549 11.72 12.03 -29.52
CA PRO A 549 10.30 11.71 -29.56
C PRO A 549 9.43 12.75 -28.87
N ALA A 550 9.84 13.25 -27.70
CA ALA A 550 9.12 14.31 -27.00
C ALA A 550 9.08 15.62 -27.79
N ALA A 551 10.22 16.07 -28.32
CA ALA A 551 10.34 17.33 -29.05
C ALA A 551 9.36 17.41 -30.23
N GLU A 552 9.27 16.34 -31.02
CA GLU A 552 8.37 16.26 -32.16
C GLU A 552 6.90 16.16 -31.74
N ALA A 553 6.61 15.28 -30.77
CA ALA A 553 5.26 15.03 -30.30
C ALA A 553 4.64 16.24 -29.57
N LEU A 554 5.47 17.03 -28.88
CA LEU A 554 5.04 18.14 -28.04
C LEU A 554 5.20 19.53 -28.70
N LYS A 555 5.64 19.59 -29.97
CA LYS A 555 5.98 20.84 -30.66
C LYS A 555 4.88 21.93 -30.59
N SER A 556 3.62 21.52 -30.59
CA SER A 556 2.45 22.42 -30.65
C SER A 556 1.91 22.82 -29.28
N TYR A 557 2.46 22.30 -28.18
CA TYR A 557 1.93 22.51 -26.83
C TYR A 557 2.83 23.42 -25.99
N ARG A 558 2.22 24.32 -25.23
CA ARG A 558 2.92 25.26 -24.34
C ARG A 558 2.96 24.77 -22.90
N GLN A 559 2.01 23.93 -22.50
CA GLN A 559 1.95 23.30 -21.19
C GLN A 559 1.99 21.77 -21.35
N VAL A 560 2.87 21.13 -20.59
CA VAL A 560 3.01 19.68 -20.53
C VAL A 560 2.71 19.21 -19.11
N ILE A 561 1.75 18.31 -18.98
CA ILE A 561 1.38 17.68 -17.71
C ILE A 561 1.91 16.25 -17.73
N ILE A 562 2.96 15.98 -16.98
CA ILE A 562 3.54 14.65 -16.88
C ILE A 562 2.66 13.83 -15.92
N VAL A 563 2.14 12.71 -16.40
CA VAL A 563 1.38 11.75 -15.58
C VAL A 563 2.19 10.48 -15.48
N SER A 564 2.71 10.18 -14.29
CA SER A 564 3.47 8.95 -14.06
C SER A 564 3.46 8.55 -12.59
N ASP A 565 3.36 7.25 -12.35
CA ASP A 565 3.60 6.64 -11.03
C ASP A 565 5.09 6.42 -10.76
N MET A 566 5.94 6.57 -11.79
CA MET A 566 7.39 6.61 -11.69
C MET A 566 7.85 8.07 -11.81
N MET A 567 8.28 8.65 -10.69
CA MET A 567 8.84 10.01 -10.70
C MET A 567 10.15 10.01 -11.52
N LEU A 568 10.07 10.57 -12.73
CA LEU A 568 11.19 10.71 -13.66
C LEU A 568 11.43 12.19 -13.97
N PRO A 569 12.69 12.66 -14.04
CA PRO A 569 13.02 14.08 -14.27
C PRO A 569 12.83 14.51 -15.74
N LEU A 570 11.70 14.14 -16.36
CA LEU A 570 11.31 14.49 -17.73
C LEU A 570 11.28 16.00 -17.98
N HIS A 571 11.05 16.83 -16.96
CA HIS A 571 11.13 18.29 -17.11
C HIS A 571 12.52 18.80 -17.50
N LEU A 572 13.58 18.03 -17.28
CA LEU A 572 14.94 18.35 -17.70
C LEU A 572 15.27 17.87 -19.12
N VAL A 573 14.38 17.07 -19.72
CA VAL A 573 14.60 16.52 -21.06
C VAL A 573 14.33 17.59 -22.13
N LYS A 574 15.28 17.76 -23.04
CA LYS A 574 15.15 18.65 -24.21
C LYS A 574 13.92 18.27 -25.03
N GLY A 575 13.07 19.26 -25.31
CA GLY A 575 11.81 19.03 -26.00
C GLY A 575 10.65 18.58 -25.11
N VAL A 576 10.83 18.52 -23.79
CA VAL A 576 9.73 18.50 -22.80
C VAL A 576 9.65 19.87 -22.13
N GLY A 577 10.69 20.25 -21.38
CA GLY A 577 10.72 21.52 -20.65
C GLY A 577 12.07 21.97 -20.11
N ASP A 578 13.17 21.52 -20.74
CA ASP A 578 14.56 22.01 -20.56
C ASP A 578 14.60 23.47 -20.04
N PRO A 579 15.48 23.84 -19.10
CA PRO A 579 15.55 25.19 -18.51
C PRO A 579 15.50 26.36 -19.51
N SER A 580 15.98 26.15 -20.74
CA SER A 580 15.92 27.12 -21.85
C SER A 580 14.56 27.24 -22.55
N SER A 581 13.62 26.35 -22.26
CA SER A 581 12.31 26.24 -22.90
C SER A 581 11.28 27.20 -22.29
N GLU A 582 10.49 27.85 -23.13
CA GLU A 582 9.30 28.59 -22.71
C GLU A 582 8.10 27.68 -22.36
N ARG A 583 8.30 26.36 -22.27
CA ARG A 583 7.24 25.44 -21.86
C ARG A 583 7.10 25.37 -20.35
N ARG A 584 5.85 25.26 -19.94
CA ARG A 584 5.48 25.03 -18.55
C ARG A 584 5.29 23.53 -18.34
N VAL A 585 5.90 23.00 -17.29
CA VAL A 585 5.84 21.58 -16.95
C VAL A 585 5.30 21.40 -15.55
N SER A 586 4.36 20.48 -15.40
CA SER A 586 3.88 20.03 -14.10
C SER A 586 3.74 18.52 -14.04
N TYR A 587 3.66 17.98 -12.82
CA TYR A 587 3.58 16.56 -12.55
C TYR A 587 2.26 16.19 -11.87
N LEU A 588 1.81 14.98 -12.14
CA LEU A 588 0.73 14.28 -11.46
C LEU A 588 1.05 12.79 -11.40
N HIS A 589 0.49 12.11 -10.41
CA HIS A 589 0.67 10.68 -10.24
C HIS A 589 -0.32 9.86 -11.10
N SER A 590 -1.50 10.42 -11.41
CA SER A 590 -2.55 9.72 -12.16
C SER A 590 -3.37 10.63 -13.08
N PHE A 591 -3.98 10.06 -14.12
CA PHE A 591 -4.92 10.81 -14.99
C PHE A 591 -6.18 11.22 -14.24
N ARG A 592 -6.53 10.50 -13.16
CA ARG A 592 -7.68 10.81 -12.32
C ARG A 592 -7.50 12.16 -11.63
N GLU A 593 -6.31 12.45 -11.10
CA GLU A 593 -6.01 13.74 -10.47
C GLU A 593 -6.23 14.90 -11.43
N LEU A 594 -5.78 14.78 -12.69
CA LEU A 594 -5.99 15.80 -13.72
C LEU A 594 -7.49 16.11 -13.88
N VAL A 595 -8.32 15.08 -14.04
CA VAL A 595 -9.76 15.25 -14.23
C VAL A 595 -10.40 15.89 -12.99
N ILE A 596 -10.03 15.46 -11.78
CA ILE A 596 -10.59 16.00 -10.54
C ILE A 596 -10.21 17.47 -10.37
N LEU A 597 -8.93 17.81 -10.49
CA LEU A 597 -8.42 19.17 -10.28
C LEU A 597 -8.95 20.15 -11.33
N ARG A 598 -9.18 19.69 -12.57
CA ARG A 598 -9.79 20.51 -13.63
C ARG A 598 -11.28 20.75 -13.40
N SER A 599 -12.00 19.70 -13.01
CA SER A 599 -13.44 19.79 -12.70
C SER A 599 -13.71 20.69 -11.48
N ASN A 600 -12.74 20.81 -10.59
CA ASN A 600 -12.81 21.59 -9.36
C ASN A 600 -11.83 22.78 -9.36
N SER A 601 -11.73 23.47 -10.50
CA SER A 601 -10.81 24.61 -10.64
C SER A 601 -11.18 25.83 -9.79
N VAL A 602 -12.47 26.00 -9.48
CA VAL A 602 -12.97 27.01 -8.55
C VAL A 602 -13.21 26.32 -7.21
N LEU A 603 -12.26 26.46 -6.30
CA LEU A 603 -12.37 25.94 -4.93
C LEU A 603 -13.08 26.96 -4.04
N PRO A 604 -13.77 26.53 -2.97
CA PRO A 604 -14.25 27.44 -1.92
C PRO A 604 -13.09 28.32 -1.39
N PRO A 605 -13.35 29.46 -0.72
CA PRO A 605 -12.29 30.29 -0.15
C PRO A 605 -11.61 29.64 1.07
N GLY A 606 -10.29 29.81 1.21
CA GLY A 606 -9.53 29.43 2.42
C GLY A 606 -8.01 29.47 2.20
N SER A 607 -7.22 29.02 3.18
CA SER A 607 -5.76 29.15 3.18
C SER A 607 -5.09 28.29 2.10
N SER A 608 -3.90 28.71 1.70
CA SER A 608 -3.03 28.02 0.74
C SER A 608 -1.60 28.09 1.26
N GLU A 609 -0.92 26.95 1.30
CA GLU A 609 0.47 26.84 1.72
C GLU A 609 1.36 26.34 0.58
N ILE A 610 2.67 26.55 0.71
CA ILE A 610 3.69 25.98 -0.18
C ILE A 610 4.32 24.78 0.51
N SER A 611 4.29 23.62 -0.13
CA SER A 611 4.83 22.36 0.40
C SER A 611 5.78 21.70 -0.60
N PHE A 612 6.86 21.13 -0.07
CA PHE A 612 7.85 20.39 -0.84
C PHE A 612 7.82 18.90 -0.49
N TYR A 613 8.06 18.06 -1.49
CA TYR A 613 8.16 16.61 -1.36
C TYR A 613 9.34 16.10 -2.18
N ASP A 614 10.13 15.19 -1.60
CA ASP A 614 11.21 14.56 -2.34
C ASP A 614 10.65 13.61 -3.41
N ALA A 615 11.26 13.60 -4.59
CA ALA A 615 10.87 12.73 -5.71
C ALA A 615 10.77 11.22 -5.34
N PRO A 616 11.58 10.67 -4.41
CA PRO A 616 11.41 9.31 -3.92
C PRO A 616 10.16 9.06 -3.05
N ASP A 617 9.43 10.09 -2.59
CA ASP A 617 8.11 9.98 -1.93
C ASP A 617 6.99 10.34 -2.94
N PRO A 618 6.59 9.42 -3.84
CA PRO A 618 5.53 9.69 -4.81
C PRO A 618 4.13 9.75 -4.17
N ASP A 619 3.94 9.19 -2.98
CA ASP A 619 2.63 9.14 -2.30
C ASP A 619 2.28 10.50 -1.68
N GLY A 620 3.28 11.16 -1.11
CA GLY A 620 3.18 12.47 -0.45
C GLY A 620 2.47 13.54 -1.29
N PRO A 621 2.99 13.93 -2.47
CA PRO A 621 2.41 15.01 -3.26
C PRO A 621 1.03 14.66 -3.82
N ALA A 622 0.80 13.39 -4.21
CA ALA A 622 -0.50 12.94 -4.71
C ALA A 622 -1.60 13.04 -3.64
N ALA A 623 -1.35 12.47 -2.46
CA ALA A 623 -2.32 12.53 -1.37
C ALA A 623 -2.52 13.96 -0.85
N HIS A 624 -1.43 14.73 -0.71
CA HIS A 624 -1.52 16.14 -0.33
C HIS A 624 -2.41 16.90 -1.31
N LYS A 625 -2.18 16.78 -2.62
CA LYS A 625 -2.93 17.56 -3.60
C LYS A 625 -4.42 17.17 -3.66
N MET A 626 -4.77 15.93 -3.33
CA MET A 626 -6.17 15.48 -3.26
C MET A 626 -6.89 15.93 -1.97
N PHE A 627 -6.18 16.03 -0.84
CA PHE A 627 -6.77 16.44 0.44
C PHE A 627 -6.68 17.96 0.70
N SER A 628 -5.65 18.62 0.19
CA SER A 628 -5.43 20.06 0.26
C SER A 628 -5.22 20.64 -1.14
N PRO A 629 -6.26 20.69 -1.99
CA PRO A 629 -6.12 21.09 -3.38
C PRO A 629 -5.68 22.54 -3.60
N ARG A 630 -5.86 23.42 -2.60
CA ARG A 630 -5.40 24.82 -2.66
C ARG A 630 -3.88 24.93 -2.55
N ASP A 631 -3.25 24.04 -1.82
CA ASP A 631 -1.82 24.11 -1.52
C ASP A 631 -0.98 23.93 -2.80
N ARG A 632 0.14 24.65 -2.82
CA ARG A 632 1.11 24.64 -3.91
C ARG A 632 2.17 23.61 -3.58
N VAL A 633 2.12 22.51 -4.33
CA VAL A 633 2.96 21.34 -4.08
C VAL A 633 4.08 21.32 -5.11
N PHE A 634 5.31 21.14 -4.63
CA PHE A 634 6.50 21.08 -5.45
C PHE A 634 7.30 19.81 -5.14
N ILE A 635 7.90 19.22 -6.18
CA ILE A 635 8.78 18.06 -6.07
C ILE A 635 10.23 18.53 -6.08
N THR A 636 11.00 18.10 -5.08
CA THR A 636 12.46 18.26 -5.00
C THR A 636 13.15 17.02 -5.55
N TRP A 637 14.09 17.23 -6.46
CA TRP A 637 14.84 16.14 -7.11
C TRP A 637 16.24 15.94 -6.52
N LYS A 638 16.62 16.79 -5.58
CA LYS A 638 17.85 16.74 -4.79
C LYS A 638 17.50 17.07 -3.33
N PRO A 639 18.29 16.60 -2.35
CA PRO A 639 18.07 16.97 -0.96
C PRO A 639 18.33 18.46 -0.74
N PHE A 640 17.47 19.11 0.05
CA PHE A 640 17.61 20.49 0.49
C PHE A 640 17.53 20.56 2.01
N SER A 641 18.22 21.53 2.62
CA SER A 641 18.05 21.79 4.06
C SER A 641 16.71 22.48 4.33
N GLU A 642 16.24 22.43 5.59
CA GLU A 642 15.01 23.15 5.97
C GLU A 642 15.13 24.66 5.72
N GLU A 643 16.31 25.24 5.96
CA GLU A 643 16.57 26.67 5.71
C GLU A 643 16.48 27.01 4.21
N ASP A 644 17.04 26.15 3.34
CA ASP A 644 16.93 26.32 1.88
C ASP A 644 15.47 26.27 1.43
N LEU A 645 14.70 25.30 1.94
CA LEU A 645 13.29 25.14 1.59
C LEU A 645 12.47 26.36 2.03
N GLU A 646 12.70 26.90 3.23
CA GLU A 646 12.02 28.12 3.68
C GLU A 646 12.40 29.36 2.86
N GLY A 647 13.66 29.48 2.44
CA GLY A 647 14.10 30.50 1.48
C GLY A 647 13.36 30.37 0.14
N MET A 648 13.28 29.15 -0.39
CA MET A 648 12.57 28.84 -1.63
C MET A 648 11.06 29.09 -1.54
N LYS A 649 10.41 28.81 -0.40
CA LYS A 649 9.00 29.16 -0.18
C LYS A 649 8.76 30.66 -0.35
N ARG A 650 9.66 31.49 0.16
CA ARG A 650 9.58 32.95 0.07
C ARG A 650 9.72 33.43 -1.37
N GLU A 651 10.74 32.96 -2.08
CA GLU A 651 10.98 33.29 -3.49
C GLU A 651 9.82 32.86 -4.40
N ILE A 652 9.25 31.66 -4.18
CA ILE A 652 8.04 31.21 -4.87
C ILE A 652 6.86 32.11 -4.53
N GLY A 653 6.66 32.42 -3.24
CA GLY A 653 5.59 33.30 -2.79
C GLY A 653 5.63 34.68 -3.44
N GLU A 654 6.82 35.26 -3.59
CA GLU A 654 7.05 36.52 -4.31
C GLU A 654 6.72 36.38 -5.80
N ALA A 655 7.25 35.35 -6.48
CA ALA A 655 6.96 35.09 -7.90
C ALA A 655 5.47 34.82 -8.17
N MET A 656 4.73 34.34 -7.17
CA MET A 656 3.29 34.04 -7.25
C MET A 656 2.40 35.26 -6.98
N GLN A 657 2.94 36.43 -6.60
CA GLN A 657 2.12 37.65 -6.47
C GLN A 657 1.44 38.04 -7.80
N GLU A 658 2.07 37.70 -8.93
CA GLU A 658 1.58 38.00 -10.28
C GLU A 658 0.81 36.82 -10.92
N THR A 659 0.84 35.62 -10.31
CA THR A 659 0.23 34.42 -10.88
C THR A 659 -0.20 33.41 -9.82
N VAL A 660 -1.39 32.83 -10.00
CA VAL A 660 -1.85 31.73 -9.15
C VAL A 660 -1.21 30.38 -9.53
N SER A 661 -0.43 30.30 -10.61
CA SER A 661 0.09 29.05 -11.16
C SER A 661 1.50 28.72 -10.68
N GLY A 662 1.66 27.57 -10.03
CA GLY A 662 2.97 27.10 -9.55
C GLY A 662 3.96 26.83 -10.69
N SER A 663 3.48 26.30 -11.82
CA SER A 663 4.32 26.06 -13.00
C SER A 663 4.77 27.35 -13.69
N VAL A 664 3.98 28.43 -13.61
CA VAL A 664 4.36 29.75 -14.16
C VAL A 664 5.40 30.41 -13.26
N ALA A 665 5.19 30.38 -11.93
CA ALA A 665 6.17 30.91 -10.97
C ALA A 665 7.52 30.21 -11.11
N LEU A 666 7.56 28.88 -11.16
CA LEU A 666 8.80 28.14 -11.39
C LEU A 666 9.45 28.44 -12.73
N GLN A 667 8.67 28.66 -13.78
CA GLN A 667 9.23 29.04 -15.08
C GLN A 667 9.95 30.40 -15.00
N ALA A 668 9.36 31.38 -14.32
CA ALA A 668 10.00 32.69 -14.12
C ALA A 668 11.28 32.56 -13.29
N LEU A 669 11.24 31.79 -12.21
CA LEU A 669 12.39 31.53 -11.32
C LEU A 669 13.52 30.76 -12.02
N ARG A 670 13.20 29.81 -12.91
CA ARG A 670 14.21 29.10 -13.73
C ARG A 670 14.94 30.03 -14.70
N ARG A 671 14.32 31.14 -15.13
CA ARG A 671 14.99 32.12 -15.99
C ARG A 671 16.01 32.97 -15.22
N SER A 672 15.77 33.22 -13.94
CA SER A 672 16.70 33.97 -13.09
C SER A 672 17.84 33.11 -12.56
N ASP A 673 17.54 31.89 -12.11
CA ASP A 673 18.53 30.92 -11.62
C ASP A 673 18.20 29.50 -12.11
N PRO A 674 18.68 29.12 -13.31
CA PRO A 674 18.46 27.79 -13.86
C PRO A 674 19.05 26.68 -12.99
N GLY A 675 20.18 26.94 -12.32
CA GLY A 675 20.89 25.94 -11.51
C GLY A 675 20.05 25.47 -10.34
N LYS A 676 19.58 26.42 -9.51
CA LYS A 676 18.73 26.15 -8.36
C LYS A 676 17.38 25.53 -8.74
N TRP A 677 16.66 26.14 -9.68
CA TRP A 677 15.26 25.80 -9.95
C TRP A 677 15.08 24.64 -10.95
N SER A 678 16.16 24.15 -11.54
CA SER A 678 16.17 22.86 -12.28
C SER A 678 15.91 21.67 -11.37
N ALA A 679 16.27 21.73 -10.09
CA ALA A 679 16.06 20.64 -9.13
C ALA A 679 14.64 20.62 -8.52
N VAL A 680 13.72 21.44 -9.03
CA VAL A 680 12.37 21.60 -8.50
C VAL A 680 11.34 21.50 -9.62
N SER A 681 10.24 20.81 -9.39
CA SER A 681 9.11 20.73 -10.34
C SER A 681 7.78 21.05 -9.68
N ALA A 682 6.85 21.65 -10.43
CA ALA A 682 5.49 21.88 -9.96
C ALA A 682 4.68 20.58 -9.97
N TYR A 683 3.86 20.37 -8.94
CA TYR A 683 2.90 19.27 -8.86
C TYR A 683 1.46 19.80 -8.89
N GLY A 684 0.64 19.29 -9.80
CA GLY A 684 -0.73 19.77 -10.03
C GLY A 684 -0.96 20.35 -11.43
N VAL A 685 -2.13 20.97 -11.61
CA VAL A 685 -2.59 21.54 -12.90
C VAL A 685 -2.86 23.03 -12.84
N GLN A 686 -2.67 23.63 -11.66
CA GLN A 686 -2.89 25.05 -11.41
C GLN A 686 -1.57 25.78 -11.38
#